data_AF-A0A4R8PXL6-F1
#
_entry.id   AF-A0A4R8PXL6-F1
#
_cell.length_a   1.000
_cell.length_b   1.000
_cell.length_c   1.000
_cell.angle_alpha   90.00
_cell.angle_beta   90.00
_cell.angle_gamma   90.00
#
_symmetry.space_group_name_H-M   'P 1'
#
loop_
_entity.id
_entity.type
_entity.pdbx_description
1 polymer ?
#
loop_
_entity_poly.entity_id
_entity_poly.type
_entity_poly.pdbx_seq_one_letter_code
_entity_poly.pdbx_strand_id
1 'polypeptide(L)'
;MARLGTPSAFFSWPYLILTLNVLTALCSSSSSGNDLDWPANRALPLFPDAAKDIEYVKLTGLAGDEQMLLVSLQGLVNRQRPRLYMSWSQDENNSDDMINEAWLRQIESQGFRSSNTSGSPLQLIERYKPDISGAIVYDTRLPDTINVASTLAGISGAVLATEELAQRFNLSVIEDLRGRFKNKFDLYQYAAESIWPKTTNRLITAIKPVSAVLFANNTWDTLLTTNSSVRDGSNNGTFKIGLTRFVNRRGVVYVNISDAFPGDGYGPSVYRVKLMVDGNRTIADFQPGTEAEDPYLFDDGGSHLADYPGGWRFADGSAAIIYKFEFPHRATRLTLSLSMWNQYQVSATSMQPGYHKENAVFRDYIVATSAPCAWLDSNKPREAALLDTLLSGFQQNAAYLGWFPNGDEMAGVTQLAKHGVYVAATDFYFNPTLFSGVRNSTHAEEAAASETAASETAASEMGTSLSSPGHPPRSPSRQQSPKAVLCLVYLEGDNVQYNQRAMLAHWTDPARGSVPLGWTISPLLRDIGPGILAYYQRTATPNDVLVAGPDGAGYTYPGSWPAEALKKYLEQSGVYMRATKTDRVLFVYDRVNATDTPPSPELAVAFRDAVGRGRLRGLLYGQFVSTAEELQVNVTDGFPVANVVSIGGAEAGAAVLRNISDRWQGSGPVFIAGAVGAFDVSPTAVKSMVEQLGDDFEVVRPDVWFEMLRKKD
;
A
#
# COMPACT_ATOMS: atom_id res chain seq x y z
N MET A 1 51.65 -16.86 -40.34
CA MET A 1 51.66 -17.89 -41.40
C MET A 1 51.92 -19.24 -40.74
N ALA A 2 51.12 -20.26 -41.10
CA ALA A 2 51.30 -21.72 -41.01
C ALA A 2 51.97 -22.34 -39.76
N ARG A 3 51.28 -23.11 -38.91
CA ARG A 3 50.87 -24.54 -39.02
C ARG A 3 52.02 -25.58 -38.97
N LEU A 4 51.75 -26.64 -38.17
CA LEU A 4 52.35 -27.99 -38.10
C LEU A 4 53.51 -28.13 -37.07
N GLY A 5 53.58 -29.15 -36.20
CA GLY A 5 52.82 -30.39 -36.06
C GLY A 5 53.21 -31.18 -34.79
N THR A 6 52.37 -32.18 -34.48
CA THR A 6 52.47 -33.32 -33.53
C THR A 6 53.72 -34.20 -33.75
N PRO A 7 54.15 -35.15 -32.87
CA PRO A 7 53.27 -36.09 -32.12
C PRO A 7 53.75 -36.74 -30.77
N SER A 8 52.77 -37.34 -30.05
CA SER A 8 52.71 -38.65 -29.31
C SER A 8 53.94 -39.19 -28.53
N ALA A 9 53.89 -39.86 -27.37
CA ALA A 9 52.86 -40.59 -26.59
C ALA A 9 53.42 -40.95 -25.19
N PHE A 10 52.58 -41.28 -24.21
CA PHE A 10 52.50 -42.57 -23.46
C PHE A 10 51.70 -42.46 -22.12
N PHE A 11 50.55 -43.17 -22.09
CA PHE A 11 49.87 -43.95 -21.00
C PHE A 11 50.10 -43.60 -19.51
N SER A 12 49.12 -43.52 -18.58
CA SER A 12 47.95 -44.40 -18.26
C SER A 12 47.08 -43.76 -17.13
N TRP A 13 45.76 -43.53 -17.31
CA TRP A 13 44.55 -44.23 -16.76
C TRP A 13 44.13 -43.94 -15.28
N PRO A 14 42.82 -43.95 -14.91
CA PRO A 14 41.72 -43.08 -15.36
C PRO A 14 40.90 -42.43 -14.20
N TYR A 15 40.27 -41.28 -14.47
CA TYR A 15 39.11 -40.77 -13.72
C TYR A 15 37.83 -41.35 -14.32
N LEU A 16 36.98 -41.93 -13.48
CA LEU A 16 35.66 -42.46 -13.83
C LEU A 16 34.67 -41.28 -13.93
N ILE A 17 34.34 -40.89 -15.17
CA ILE A 17 33.15 -40.11 -15.51
C ILE A 17 31.99 -41.09 -15.54
N LEU A 18 31.00 -40.92 -14.66
CA LEU A 18 29.73 -41.64 -14.77
C LEU A 18 28.74 -40.76 -15.53
N THR A 19 28.35 -41.28 -16.68
CA THR A 19 27.46 -40.70 -17.68
C THR A 19 26.02 -40.65 -17.19
N LEU A 20 25.39 -39.52 -17.51
CA LEU A 20 23.95 -39.31 -17.58
C LEU A 20 23.29 -40.48 -18.33
N ASN A 21 22.41 -41.22 -17.66
CA ASN A 21 21.41 -42.04 -18.34
C ASN A 21 20.02 -41.56 -17.95
N VAL A 22 19.33 -41.16 -19.01
CA VAL A 22 17.95 -40.73 -19.12
C VAL A 22 17.02 -41.78 -18.52
N LEU A 23 16.27 -41.39 -17.49
CA LEU A 23 15.04 -42.06 -17.07
C LEU A 23 13.88 -41.12 -17.42
N THR A 24 13.45 -41.20 -18.66
CA THR A 24 12.14 -40.72 -19.12
C THR A 24 11.09 -41.80 -18.82
N ALA A 25 9.89 -41.32 -18.49
CA ALA A 25 8.64 -42.06 -18.32
C ALA A 25 8.43 -42.81 -16.99
N LEU A 26 7.86 -42.10 -16.02
CA LEU A 26 6.47 -42.29 -15.56
C LEU A 26 6.08 -41.17 -14.57
N CYS A 27 6.18 -39.91 -15.00
CA CYS A 27 5.35 -38.84 -14.44
C CYS A 27 4.01 -38.87 -15.18
N SER A 28 3.15 -39.79 -14.77
CA SER A 28 1.74 -39.84 -15.15
C SER A 28 0.96 -40.32 -13.94
N SER A 29 1.09 -39.60 -12.84
CA SER A 29 0.21 -39.71 -11.68
C SER A 29 -0.35 -38.32 -11.40
N SER A 30 -1.48 -38.05 -12.03
CA SER A 30 -2.49 -37.05 -11.67
C SER A 30 -2.01 -35.67 -11.24
N SER A 31 -1.99 -34.73 -12.20
CA SER A 31 -2.33 -33.33 -11.92
C SER A 31 -3.79 -33.27 -11.43
N SER A 32 -4.01 -33.45 -10.12
CA SER A 32 -5.30 -33.12 -9.50
C SER A 32 -5.28 -31.62 -9.17
N GLY A 33 -6.05 -30.85 -9.95
CA GLY A 33 -5.90 -29.40 -10.14
C GLY A 33 -6.07 -28.53 -8.90
N ASN A 34 -5.41 -27.36 -8.91
CA ASN A 34 -5.64 -26.21 -8.01
C ASN A 34 -4.67 -25.02 -8.26
N ASP A 35 -4.17 -24.81 -9.49
CA ASP A 35 -3.37 -23.62 -9.81
C ASP A 35 -4.28 -22.48 -10.26
N LEU A 36 -4.05 -21.27 -9.74
CA LEU A 36 -4.74 -20.06 -10.16
C LEU A 36 -4.42 -19.73 -11.62
N ASP A 37 -5.37 -19.11 -12.33
CA ASP A 37 -5.15 -18.70 -13.72
C ASP A 37 -4.29 -17.43 -13.77
N TRP A 38 -3.29 -17.41 -14.68
CA TRP A 38 -2.32 -16.32 -14.83
C TRP A 38 -2.33 -15.74 -16.25
N PRO A 39 -3.41 -15.04 -16.67
CA PRO A 39 -3.49 -14.51 -18.03
C PRO A 39 -2.34 -13.54 -18.33
N ALA A 40 -1.81 -13.57 -19.56
CA ALA A 40 -0.72 -12.69 -19.97
C ALA A 40 -1.09 -11.20 -19.96
N ASN A 41 -2.38 -10.87 -20.06
CA ASN A 41 -2.91 -9.50 -20.04
C ASN A 41 -3.35 -9.04 -18.63
N ARG A 42 -2.93 -9.75 -17.59
CA ARG A 42 -3.19 -9.43 -16.18
C ARG A 42 -1.86 -9.20 -15.46
N ALA A 43 -1.88 -8.53 -14.32
CA ALA A 43 -0.73 -8.34 -13.47
C ALA A 43 -0.71 -9.45 -12.42
N LEU A 44 -1.90 -9.76 -11.90
CA LEU A 44 -2.13 -10.69 -10.83
C LEU A 44 -2.99 -11.89 -11.33
N PRO A 45 -3.06 -13.00 -10.59
CA PRO A 45 -3.83 -14.15 -11.02
C PRO A 45 -5.33 -13.89 -10.92
N LEU A 46 -6.11 -14.61 -11.72
CA LEU A 46 -7.56 -14.65 -11.60
C LEU A 46 -7.96 -15.75 -10.61
N PHE A 47 -8.72 -15.35 -9.60
CA PHE A 47 -9.39 -16.29 -8.71
C PHE A 47 -10.65 -16.88 -9.36
N PRO A 48 -11.06 -18.09 -8.98
CA PRO A 48 -12.37 -18.62 -9.31
C PRO A 48 -13.50 -17.71 -8.79
N ASP A 49 -14.68 -17.81 -9.40
CA ASP A 49 -15.84 -17.06 -8.91
C ASP A 49 -16.21 -17.48 -7.48
N ALA A 50 -16.52 -16.49 -6.66
CA ALA A 50 -16.90 -16.71 -5.27
C ALA A 50 -18.17 -17.56 -5.15
N ALA A 51 -18.20 -18.44 -4.15
CA ALA A 51 -19.40 -19.19 -3.80
C ALA A 51 -20.53 -18.22 -3.39
N LYS A 52 -21.78 -18.57 -3.72
CA LYS A 52 -22.93 -17.76 -3.31
C LYS A 52 -23.16 -17.75 -1.81
N ASP A 53 -22.77 -18.82 -1.13
CA ASP A 53 -22.77 -18.92 0.32
C ASP A 53 -21.37 -18.58 0.85
N ILE A 54 -21.29 -17.49 1.61
CA ILE A 54 -20.08 -16.95 2.23
C ILE A 54 -20.12 -17.27 3.73
N GLU A 55 -19.07 -17.91 4.22
CA GLU A 55 -18.87 -18.14 5.64
C GLU A 55 -18.10 -16.97 6.23
N TYR A 56 -18.79 -16.23 7.12
CA TYR A 56 -18.27 -15.04 7.77
C TYR A 56 -17.82 -15.33 9.19
N VAL A 57 -16.62 -14.87 9.56
CA VAL A 57 -16.06 -15.02 10.90
C VAL A 57 -15.36 -13.75 11.37
N LYS A 58 -15.58 -13.37 12.65
CA LYS A 58 -14.90 -12.25 13.30
C LYS A 58 -13.71 -12.73 14.12
N LEU A 59 -12.54 -12.13 13.92
CA LEU A 59 -11.26 -12.51 14.54
C LEU A 59 -10.75 -11.52 15.59
N THR A 60 -11.45 -10.40 15.85
CA THR A 60 -10.99 -9.32 16.75
C THR A 60 -10.55 -9.83 18.13
N GLY A 61 -11.26 -10.82 18.68
CA GLY A 61 -10.96 -11.39 20.00
C GLY A 61 -9.89 -12.50 20.03
N LEU A 62 -9.29 -12.85 18.89
CA LEU A 62 -8.28 -13.91 18.81
C LEU A 62 -6.86 -13.36 18.99
N ALA A 63 -5.97 -14.21 19.49
CA ALA A 63 -4.54 -13.94 19.52
C ALA A 63 -3.95 -13.85 18.09
N GLY A 64 -2.80 -13.19 17.94
CA GLY A 64 -2.18 -12.97 16.62
C GLY A 64 -1.89 -14.27 15.88
N ASP A 65 -1.36 -15.28 16.57
CA ASP A 65 -1.11 -16.62 16.04
C ASP A 65 -2.39 -17.36 15.61
N GLU A 66 -3.49 -17.22 16.35
CA GLU A 66 -4.80 -17.75 15.97
C GLU A 66 -5.38 -17.02 14.74
N GLN A 67 -5.17 -15.71 14.60
CA GLN A 67 -5.53 -14.94 13.40
C GLN A 67 -4.72 -15.42 12.20
N MET A 68 -3.40 -15.59 12.35
CA MET A 68 -2.49 -16.11 11.32
C MET A 68 -2.90 -17.50 10.81
N LEU A 69 -3.28 -18.40 11.73
CA LEU A 69 -3.75 -19.73 11.42
C LEU A 69 -5.02 -19.70 10.55
N LEU A 70 -5.99 -18.86 10.91
CA LEU A 70 -7.25 -18.75 10.17
C LEU A 70 -7.09 -18.00 8.83
N VAL A 71 -6.28 -16.94 8.77
CA VAL A 71 -6.06 -16.20 7.52
C VAL A 71 -5.25 -17.02 6.51
N SER A 72 -4.29 -17.85 6.96
CA SER A 72 -3.63 -18.79 6.05
C SER A 72 -4.60 -19.88 5.53
N LEU A 73 -5.51 -20.38 6.38
CA LEU A 73 -6.61 -21.25 5.94
C LEU A 73 -7.49 -20.55 4.90
N GLN A 74 -7.82 -19.27 5.10
CA GLN A 74 -8.58 -18.47 4.13
C GLN A 74 -7.93 -18.52 2.75
N GLY A 75 -6.62 -18.34 2.67
CA GLY A 75 -5.86 -18.44 1.42
C GLY A 75 -6.01 -19.80 0.73
N LEU A 76 -5.86 -20.89 1.48
CA LEU A 76 -5.98 -22.26 0.96
C LEU A 76 -7.40 -22.59 0.46
N VAL A 77 -8.42 -22.15 1.18
CA VAL A 77 -9.82 -22.42 0.81
C VAL A 77 -10.23 -21.53 -0.37
N ASN A 78 -9.91 -20.23 -0.29
CA ASN A 78 -10.35 -19.27 -1.29
C ASN A 78 -9.62 -19.41 -2.62
N ARG A 79 -8.36 -19.90 -2.66
CA ARG A 79 -7.69 -20.16 -3.95
C ARG A 79 -8.42 -21.21 -4.81
N GLN A 80 -9.12 -22.16 -4.16
CA GLN A 80 -9.90 -23.19 -4.87
C GLN A 80 -11.31 -22.69 -5.19
N ARG A 81 -11.96 -22.05 -4.21
CA ARG A 81 -13.29 -21.47 -4.35
C ARG A 81 -13.52 -20.42 -3.27
N PRO A 82 -13.47 -19.12 -3.59
CA PRO A 82 -13.63 -18.06 -2.59
C PRO A 82 -14.96 -18.16 -1.85
N ARG A 83 -14.89 -18.35 -0.51
CA ARG A 83 -16.08 -18.54 0.35
C ARG A 83 -15.85 -18.17 1.82
N LEU A 84 -14.62 -17.89 2.24
CA LEU A 84 -14.32 -17.42 3.59
C LEU A 84 -14.12 -15.91 3.60
N TYR A 85 -14.86 -15.22 4.48
CA TYR A 85 -14.73 -13.80 4.77
C TYR A 85 -14.40 -13.60 6.26
N MET A 86 -13.31 -12.90 6.54
CA MET A 86 -12.81 -12.69 7.90
C MET A 86 -12.71 -11.20 8.21
N SER A 87 -13.23 -10.77 9.36
CA SER A 87 -13.14 -9.38 9.82
C SER A 87 -12.41 -9.27 11.15
N TRP A 88 -11.59 -8.24 11.30
CA TRP A 88 -11.06 -7.83 12.59
C TRP A 88 -10.58 -6.38 12.53
N SER A 89 -10.46 -5.78 13.71
CA SER A 89 -9.81 -4.48 13.91
C SER A 89 -8.38 -4.73 14.37
N GLN A 90 -7.40 -4.10 13.71
CA GLN A 90 -6.03 -4.07 14.20
C GLN A 90 -5.87 -3.07 15.36
N ASP A 91 -6.65 -2.00 15.35
CA ASP A 91 -6.64 -0.91 16.32
C ASP A 91 -8.00 -0.84 17.04
N GLU A 92 -7.97 -0.81 18.38
CA GLU A 92 -9.16 -0.62 19.21
C GLU A 92 -9.71 0.82 19.10
N ASN A 93 -8.88 1.80 18.75
CA ASN A 93 -9.25 3.21 18.62
C ASN A 93 -9.77 3.57 17.23
N ASN A 94 -9.46 2.78 16.20
CA ASN A 94 -9.93 2.97 14.84
C ASN A 94 -10.42 1.63 14.26
N SER A 95 -11.62 1.24 14.67
CA SER A 95 -12.17 -0.08 14.39
C SER A 95 -12.56 -0.26 12.92
N ASP A 96 -11.98 -1.28 12.28
CA ASP A 96 -12.29 -1.69 10.91
C ASP A 96 -13.57 -2.52 10.78
N ASP A 97 -14.18 -2.90 11.90
CA ASP A 97 -15.41 -3.68 11.91
C ASP A 97 -16.51 -3.02 11.05
N MET A 98 -16.68 -1.69 11.13
CA MET A 98 -17.71 -1.00 10.35
C MET A 98 -17.49 -1.09 8.84
N ILE A 99 -16.23 -0.98 8.40
CA ILE A 99 -15.85 -1.09 6.99
C ILE A 99 -16.02 -2.53 6.50
N ASN A 100 -15.56 -3.51 7.28
CA ASN A 100 -15.72 -4.93 6.94
C ASN A 100 -17.21 -5.31 6.84
N GLU A 101 -18.02 -4.92 7.81
CA GLU A 101 -19.46 -5.17 7.77
C GLU A 101 -20.15 -4.45 6.61
N ALA A 102 -19.71 -3.24 6.25
CA ALA A 102 -20.24 -2.52 5.09
C ALA A 102 -19.97 -3.27 3.78
N TRP A 103 -18.77 -3.82 3.61
CA TRP A 103 -18.46 -4.66 2.45
C TRP A 103 -19.25 -5.97 2.45
N LEU A 104 -19.44 -6.61 3.60
CA LEU A 104 -20.26 -7.82 3.67
C LEU A 104 -21.70 -7.54 3.21
N ARG A 105 -22.31 -6.45 3.71
CA ARG A 105 -23.64 -5.99 3.26
C ARG A 105 -23.68 -5.68 1.76
N GLN A 106 -22.60 -5.08 1.24
CA GLN A 106 -22.47 -4.84 -0.19
C GLN A 106 -22.46 -6.16 -0.97
N ILE A 107 -21.68 -7.15 -0.54
CA ILE A 107 -21.60 -8.46 -1.18
C ILE A 107 -22.98 -9.14 -1.14
N GLU A 108 -23.68 -9.09 -0.01
CA GLU A 108 -25.04 -9.63 0.14
C GLU A 108 -26.06 -8.95 -0.80
N SER A 109 -25.94 -7.63 -1.02
CA SER A 109 -26.80 -6.90 -1.97
C SER A 109 -26.66 -7.38 -3.42
N GLN A 110 -25.61 -8.14 -3.74
CA GLN A 110 -25.38 -8.77 -5.05
C GLN A 110 -25.89 -10.22 -5.11
N GLY A 111 -26.73 -10.64 -4.16
CA GLY A 111 -27.34 -11.96 -4.11
C GLY A 111 -26.43 -13.06 -3.55
N PHE A 112 -25.36 -12.69 -2.85
CA PHE A 112 -24.62 -13.60 -1.99
C PHE A 112 -25.34 -13.72 -0.64
N ARG A 113 -25.15 -14.84 0.05
CA ARG A 113 -25.67 -15.08 1.39
C ARG A 113 -24.50 -15.23 2.33
N SER A 114 -24.45 -14.44 3.39
CA SER A 114 -23.48 -14.68 4.45
C SER A 114 -24.12 -15.50 5.57
N SER A 115 -23.37 -16.44 6.12
CA SER A 115 -23.71 -17.12 7.37
C SER A 115 -22.59 -16.89 8.36
N ASN A 116 -22.92 -16.29 9.50
CA ASN A 116 -21.99 -16.22 10.61
C ASN A 116 -21.84 -17.63 11.19
N THR A 117 -20.62 -18.15 11.19
CA THR A 117 -20.30 -19.35 11.98
C THR A 117 -20.32 -18.98 13.44
N SER A 118 -21.54 -18.99 13.97
CA SER A 118 -21.91 -18.63 15.34
C SER A 118 -21.32 -19.70 16.27
N GLY A 119 -20.04 -19.57 16.58
CA GLY A 119 -19.22 -20.54 17.31
C GLY A 119 -17.80 -20.02 17.51
N SER A 120 -16.88 -20.92 17.91
CA SER A 120 -15.45 -20.61 18.02
C SER A 120 -14.84 -20.54 16.60
N PRO A 121 -14.29 -19.40 16.14
CA PRO A 121 -13.64 -19.26 14.82
C PRO A 121 -12.72 -20.40 14.44
N LEU A 122 -11.98 -20.93 15.42
CA LEU A 122 -11.04 -22.03 15.24
C LEU A 122 -11.66 -23.37 14.81
N GLN A 123 -12.99 -23.53 14.89
CA GLN A 123 -13.67 -24.71 14.36
C GLN A 123 -13.54 -24.83 12.84
N LEU A 124 -13.22 -23.73 12.14
CA LEU A 124 -12.91 -23.77 10.71
C LEU A 124 -11.73 -24.70 10.40
N ILE A 125 -10.75 -24.82 11.31
CA ILE A 125 -9.58 -25.69 11.09
C ILE A 125 -9.99 -27.15 11.00
N GLU A 126 -10.88 -27.61 11.87
CA GLU A 126 -11.40 -28.99 11.80
C GLU A 126 -12.35 -29.18 10.61
N ARG A 127 -13.17 -28.16 10.29
CA ARG A 127 -14.10 -28.21 9.14
C ARG A 127 -13.37 -28.36 7.81
N TYR A 128 -12.30 -27.60 7.62
CA TYR A 128 -11.52 -27.57 6.39
C TYR A 128 -10.22 -28.39 6.50
N LYS A 129 -10.10 -29.26 7.49
CA LYS A 129 -8.95 -30.17 7.66
C LYS A 129 -8.60 -30.96 6.39
N PRO A 130 -9.55 -31.43 5.56
CA PRO A 130 -9.22 -32.08 4.29
C PRO A 130 -8.49 -31.19 3.28
N ASP A 131 -8.61 -29.86 3.42
CA ASP A 131 -7.94 -28.88 2.56
C ASP A 131 -6.56 -28.46 3.10
N ILE A 132 -6.14 -28.97 4.27
CA ILE A 132 -4.89 -28.62 4.95
C ILE A 132 -3.92 -29.80 4.89
N SER A 133 -2.79 -29.64 4.19
CA SER A 133 -1.72 -30.64 4.12
C SER A 133 -0.89 -30.77 5.40
N GLY A 134 -0.87 -29.72 6.23
CA GLY A 134 -0.06 -29.66 7.45
C GLY A 134 0.17 -28.22 7.91
N ALA A 135 1.23 -27.99 8.69
CA ALA A 135 1.60 -26.68 9.21
C ALA A 135 3.04 -26.28 8.86
N ILE A 136 3.25 -24.99 8.59
CA ILE A 136 4.57 -24.36 8.61
C ILE A 136 4.73 -23.66 9.94
N VAL A 137 5.70 -24.10 10.74
CA VAL A 137 5.99 -23.52 12.06
C VAL A 137 6.98 -22.37 11.92
N TYR A 138 6.57 -21.16 12.32
CA TYR A 138 7.41 -19.96 12.28
C TYR A 138 8.12 -19.69 13.63
N ASP A 139 9.19 -18.90 13.62
CA ASP A 139 9.93 -18.51 14.83
C ASP A 139 9.42 -17.18 15.39
N THR A 140 8.77 -17.23 16.55
CA THR A 140 8.29 -16.03 17.27
C THR A 140 9.43 -15.14 17.77
N ARG A 141 10.68 -15.66 17.85
CA ARG A 141 11.87 -14.87 18.22
C ARG A 141 12.53 -14.18 17.02
N LEU A 142 12.18 -14.59 15.80
CA LEU A 142 12.55 -13.92 14.56
C LEU A 142 11.29 -13.75 13.69
N PRO A 143 10.46 -12.74 13.99
CA PRO A 143 9.13 -12.59 13.39
C PRO A 143 9.11 -12.55 11.86
N ASP A 144 10.19 -12.08 11.21
CA ASP A 144 10.36 -12.13 9.75
C ASP A 144 10.15 -13.53 9.16
N THR A 145 10.35 -14.60 9.94
CA THR A 145 10.07 -15.98 9.49
C THR A 145 8.62 -16.19 9.07
N ILE A 146 7.67 -15.39 9.57
CA ILE A 146 6.26 -15.40 9.16
C ILE A 146 6.13 -15.12 7.65
N ASN A 147 6.94 -14.22 7.09
CA ASN A 147 6.90 -13.86 5.68
C ASN A 147 7.30 -15.04 4.80
N VAL A 148 8.43 -15.70 5.11
CA VAL A 148 8.88 -16.90 4.39
C VAL A 148 7.93 -18.08 4.62
N ALA A 149 7.40 -18.23 5.84
CA ALA A 149 6.42 -19.25 6.15
C ALA A 149 5.14 -19.09 5.31
N SER A 150 4.68 -17.85 5.09
CA SER A 150 3.48 -17.55 4.26
C SER A 150 3.65 -18.05 2.83
N THR A 151 4.82 -17.84 2.22
CA THR A 151 5.14 -18.38 0.89
C THR A 151 5.16 -19.92 0.90
N LEU A 152 5.84 -20.53 1.88
CA LEU A 152 5.97 -21.99 1.99
C LEU A 152 4.62 -22.68 2.26
N ALA A 153 3.73 -22.03 3.01
CA ALA A 153 2.38 -22.47 3.30
C ALA A 153 1.58 -22.60 1.99
N GLY A 154 1.64 -21.58 1.12
CA GLY A 154 1.03 -21.64 -0.20
C GLY A 154 1.56 -22.77 -1.08
N ILE A 155 2.89 -22.92 -1.15
CA ILE A 155 3.57 -23.97 -1.93
C ILE A 155 3.13 -25.36 -1.46
N SER A 156 3.03 -25.57 -0.15
CA SER A 156 2.82 -26.89 0.44
C SER A 156 1.33 -27.22 0.69
N GLY A 157 0.42 -26.26 0.49
CA GLY A 157 -0.98 -26.40 0.91
C GLY A 157 -1.14 -26.49 2.43
N ALA A 158 -0.26 -25.83 3.19
CA ALA A 158 -0.22 -25.84 4.65
C ALA A 158 -0.74 -24.54 5.25
N VAL A 159 -1.11 -24.57 6.52
CA VAL A 159 -1.44 -23.38 7.31
C VAL A 159 -0.24 -22.90 8.11
N LEU A 160 -0.28 -21.64 8.53
CA LEU A 160 0.71 -21.06 9.43
C LEU A 160 0.33 -21.36 10.87
N ALA A 161 1.28 -21.81 11.69
CA ALA A 161 1.00 -22.13 13.08
C ALA A 161 2.24 -21.92 13.96
N THR A 162 2.01 -21.65 15.24
CA THR A 162 3.00 -21.94 16.29
C THR A 162 3.08 -23.46 16.52
N GLU A 163 4.11 -23.93 17.23
CA GLU A 163 4.20 -25.34 17.61
C GLU A 163 2.99 -25.77 18.44
N GLU A 164 2.55 -24.91 19.36
CA GLU A 164 1.40 -25.13 20.24
C GLU A 164 0.10 -25.28 19.42
N LEU A 165 -0.12 -24.42 18.42
CA LEU A 165 -1.29 -24.52 17.54
C LEU A 165 -1.23 -25.76 16.64
N ALA A 166 -0.06 -26.10 16.09
CA ALA A 166 0.11 -27.30 15.29
C ALA A 166 -0.22 -28.57 16.11
N GLN A 167 0.25 -28.64 17.36
CA GLN A 167 -0.08 -29.71 18.29
C GLN A 167 -1.58 -29.72 18.65
N ARG A 168 -2.16 -28.56 18.97
CA ARG A 168 -3.57 -28.41 19.36
C ARG A 168 -4.54 -28.94 18.31
N PHE A 169 -4.24 -28.71 17.02
CA PHE A 169 -5.10 -29.13 15.90
C PHE A 169 -4.63 -30.44 15.22
N ASN A 170 -3.63 -31.11 15.79
CA ASN A 170 -3.04 -32.34 15.25
C ASN A 170 -2.62 -32.19 13.78
N LEU A 171 -1.90 -31.11 13.48
CA LEU A 171 -1.35 -30.80 12.16
C LEU A 171 0.08 -31.32 12.08
N SER A 172 0.39 -32.07 11.01
CA SER A 172 1.76 -32.48 10.74
C SER A 172 2.62 -31.27 10.40
N VAL A 173 3.76 -31.11 11.07
CA VAL A 173 4.73 -30.06 10.75
C VAL A 173 5.43 -30.42 9.44
N ILE A 174 5.18 -29.65 8.38
CA ILE A 174 5.83 -29.81 7.07
C ILE A 174 7.22 -29.19 7.09
N GLU A 175 7.34 -28.01 7.68
CA GLU A 175 8.59 -27.27 7.81
C GLU A 175 8.61 -26.53 9.15
N ASP A 176 9.74 -26.58 9.85
CA ASP A 176 9.98 -25.82 11.08
C ASP A 176 11.08 -24.78 10.83
N LEU A 177 10.74 -23.50 10.99
CA LEU A 177 11.66 -22.37 10.79
C LEU A 177 12.38 -21.94 12.08
N ARG A 178 12.03 -22.51 13.23
CA ARG A 178 12.56 -22.10 14.54
C ARG A 178 14.06 -22.34 14.66
N GLY A 179 14.77 -21.31 15.10
CA GLY A 179 16.20 -21.36 15.40
C GLY A 179 17.11 -21.54 14.17
N ARG A 180 16.58 -21.46 12.95
CA ARG A 180 17.36 -21.71 11.72
C ARG A 180 18.17 -20.52 11.23
N PHE A 181 17.78 -19.31 11.59
CA PHE A 181 18.37 -18.08 11.10
C PHE A 181 18.80 -17.18 12.25
N LYS A 182 19.92 -16.49 12.07
CA LYS A 182 20.47 -15.58 13.09
C LYS A 182 19.76 -14.23 13.10
N ASN A 183 19.28 -13.77 11.93
CA ASN A 183 18.65 -12.47 11.74
C ASN A 183 17.81 -12.50 10.44
N LYS A 184 17.05 -11.42 10.19
CA LYS A 184 16.18 -11.32 9.03
C LYS A 184 16.92 -11.33 7.69
N PHE A 185 18.14 -10.81 7.63
CA PHE A 185 18.94 -10.81 6.40
C PHE A 185 19.27 -12.24 5.97
N ASP A 186 19.76 -13.07 6.88
CA ASP A 186 20.10 -14.47 6.59
C ASP A 186 18.86 -15.28 6.15
N LEU A 187 17.70 -14.98 6.74
CA LEU A 187 16.41 -15.57 6.36
C LEU A 187 16.01 -15.20 4.92
N TYR A 188 16.00 -13.90 4.59
CA TYR A 188 15.57 -13.46 3.25
C TYR A 188 16.58 -13.83 2.18
N GLN A 189 17.87 -13.88 2.50
CA GLN A 189 18.88 -14.42 1.59
C GLN A 189 18.60 -15.91 1.27
N TYR A 190 18.32 -16.73 2.30
CA TYR A 190 17.94 -18.12 2.08
C TYR A 190 16.68 -18.25 1.21
N ALA A 191 15.66 -17.43 1.47
CA ALA A 191 14.42 -17.44 0.69
C ALA A 191 14.66 -17.04 -0.78
N ALA A 192 15.50 -16.02 -1.01
CA ALA A 192 15.95 -15.59 -2.34
C ALA A 192 16.59 -16.71 -3.15
N GLU A 193 17.46 -17.48 -2.51
CA GLU A 193 18.25 -18.50 -3.18
C GLU A 193 17.48 -19.83 -3.35
N SER A 194 16.63 -20.20 -2.39
CA SER A 194 16.09 -21.56 -2.28
C SER A 194 14.59 -21.70 -2.47
N ILE A 195 13.82 -20.62 -2.27
CA ILE A 195 12.35 -20.66 -2.22
C ILE A 195 11.77 -19.89 -3.41
N TRP A 196 12.04 -18.59 -3.50
CA TRP A 196 11.40 -17.71 -4.48
C TRP A 196 11.66 -18.04 -5.96
N PRO A 197 12.78 -18.67 -6.36
CA PRO A 197 12.95 -19.17 -7.73
C PRO A 197 11.91 -20.23 -8.16
N LYS A 198 11.15 -20.80 -7.22
CA LYS A 198 10.08 -21.78 -7.46
C LYS A 198 8.68 -21.17 -7.47
N THR A 199 8.60 -19.84 -7.37
CA THR A 199 7.33 -19.10 -7.27
C THR A 199 7.13 -18.22 -8.50
N THR A 200 5.99 -17.52 -8.57
CA THR A 200 5.74 -16.54 -9.62
C THR A 200 6.78 -15.42 -9.60
N ASN A 201 7.22 -14.99 -10.77
CA ASN A 201 8.07 -13.81 -10.95
C ASN A 201 7.26 -12.58 -11.39
N ARG A 202 5.93 -12.63 -11.26
CA ARG A 202 4.98 -11.58 -11.69
C ARG A 202 4.55 -10.65 -10.55
N LEU A 203 4.71 -11.08 -9.30
CA LEU A 203 4.43 -10.26 -8.13
C LEU A 203 5.34 -10.64 -6.97
N ILE A 204 5.68 -9.66 -6.16
CA ILE A 204 6.35 -9.79 -4.86
C ILE A 204 5.50 -9.08 -3.81
N THR A 205 5.49 -9.56 -2.58
CA THR A 205 4.77 -8.92 -1.48
C THR A 205 5.71 -8.42 -0.40
N ALA A 206 5.29 -7.39 0.32
CA ALA A 206 6.05 -6.87 1.45
C ALA A 206 5.18 -6.47 2.63
N ILE A 207 5.24 -7.26 3.69
CA ILE A 207 4.36 -7.16 4.85
C ILE A 207 5.20 -7.10 6.12
N LYS A 208 4.94 -6.08 6.95
CA LYS A 208 5.50 -5.98 8.31
C LYS A 208 5.09 -7.23 9.08
N PRO A 209 6.03 -8.02 9.63
CA PRO A 209 5.71 -9.32 10.22
C PRO A 209 4.88 -9.23 11.50
N VAL A 210 5.14 -8.21 12.32
CA VAL A 210 4.46 -7.95 13.60
C VAL A 210 4.24 -6.46 13.80
N SER A 211 3.24 -6.12 14.61
CA SER A 211 3.00 -4.76 15.10
C SER A 211 3.00 -4.75 16.62
N ALA A 212 3.43 -3.65 17.23
CA ALA A 212 3.32 -3.47 18.67
C ALA A 212 1.88 -3.10 19.05
N VAL A 213 1.39 -3.71 20.12
CA VAL A 213 0.11 -3.37 20.75
C VAL A 213 0.42 -2.92 22.17
N LEU A 214 0.23 -1.63 22.43
CA LEU A 214 0.44 -1.05 23.75
C LEU A 214 -0.73 -1.38 24.68
N PHE A 215 -0.44 -1.66 25.95
CA PHE A 215 -1.48 -1.82 26.95
C PHE A 215 -2.13 -0.46 27.26
N ALA A 216 -3.46 -0.43 27.37
CA ALA A 216 -4.20 0.80 27.66
C ALA A 216 -3.75 1.48 28.97
N ASN A 217 -3.37 0.69 29.99
CA ASN A 217 -3.01 1.19 31.33
C ASN A 217 -1.50 1.28 31.55
N ASN A 218 -0.76 1.81 30.57
CA ASN A 218 0.66 2.05 30.75
C ASN A 218 0.94 3.25 31.66
N THR A 219 1.73 3.03 32.71
CA THR A 219 2.29 4.11 33.53
C THR A 219 3.69 4.47 33.06
N TRP A 220 3.83 5.72 32.62
CA TRP A 220 5.08 6.31 32.17
C TRP A 220 5.50 7.43 33.12
N ASP A 221 6.76 7.41 33.54
CA ASP A 221 7.34 8.47 34.35
C ASP A 221 8.01 9.51 33.44
N THR A 222 7.49 10.73 33.36
CA THR A 222 8.12 11.82 32.61
C THR A 222 9.49 12.16 33.22
N LEU A 223 10.48 12.30 32.35
CA LEU A 223 11.89 12.53 32.70
C LEU A 223 12.42 13.86 32.18
N LEU A 224 11.96 14.25 31.00
CA LEU A 224 12.39 15.45 30.30
C LEU A 224 11.24 15.89 29.40
N THR A 225 10.88 17.17 29.43
CA THR A 225 9.86 17.74 28.53
C THR A 225 10.23 19.16 28.12
N THR A 226 9.91 19.53 26.89
CA THR A 226 9.92 20.93 26.46
C THR A 226 8.68 21.66 27.01
N ASN A 227 8.86 22.88 27.53
CA ASN A 227 7.77 23.69 28.11
C ASN A 227 7.28 24.82 27.18
N SER A 228 7.80 24.89 25.95
CA SER A 228 7.45 25.88 24.94
C SER A 228 7.46 25.24 23.56
N SER A 229 6.57 25.70 22.69
CA SER A 229 6.56 25.34 21.27
C SER A 229 7.84 25.81 20.58
N VAL A 230 8.66 24.87 20.11
CA VAL A 230 9.91 25.11 19.36
C VAL A 230 9.83 24.36 18.05
N ARG A 231 10.02 25.05 16.91
CA ARG A 231 9.79 24.49 15.56
C ARG A 231 10.94 24.74 14.59
N ASP A 232 12.01 25.36 15.06
CA ASP A 232 13.13 25.87 14.28
C ASP A 232 14.46 25.16 14.59
N GLY A 233 14.43 24.12 15.43
CA GLY A 233 15.63 23.42 15.88
C GLY A 233 16.57 24.24 16.77
N SER A 234 16.17 25.41 17.26
CA SER A 234 16.99 26.26 18.14
C SER A 234 17.42 25.58 19.44
N ASN A 235 16.70 24.52 19.85
CA ASN A 235 17.00 23.71 21.02
C ASN A 235 17.78 22.42 20.72
N ASN A 236 18.39 22.31 19.53
CA ASN A 236 19.20 21.15 19.16
C ASN A 236 20.36 20.93 20.15
N GLY A 237 20.40 19.75 20.76
CA GLY A 237 21.39 19.43 21.77
C GLY A 237 21.41 17.97 22.18
N THR A 238 22.33 17.64 23.08
CA THR A 238 22.43 16.31 23.70
C THR A 238 22.01 16.38 25.16
N PHE A 239 20.93 15.69 25.50
CA PHE A 239 20.31 15.69 26.81
C PHE A 239 20.67 14.42 27.58
N LYS A 240 21.25 14.57 28.77
CA LYS A 240 21.58 13.45 29.66
C LYS A 240 20.44 13.22 30.65
N ILE A 241 19.86 12.03 30.60
CA ILE A 241 18.67 11.64 31.35
C ILE A 241 19.04 10.48 32.29
N GLY A 242 18.78 10.66 33.58
CA GLY A 242 19.04 9.63 34.59
C GLY A 242 17.93 8.58 34.63
N LEU A 243 18.27 7.32 34.38
CA LEU A 243 17.32 6.19 34.41
C LEU A 243 17.52 5.29 35.64
N THR A 244 18.33 5.69 36.62
CA THR A 244 18.65 4.88 37.81
C THR A 244 17.41 4.39 38.57
N ARG A 245 16.32 5.18 38.63
CA ARG A 245 15.07 4.76 39.29
C ARG A 245 14.38 3.55 38.63
N PHE A 246 14.72 3.23 37.38
CA PHE A 246 14.17 2.08 36.65
C PHE A 246 15.08 0.86 36.69
N VAL A 247 16.24 0.94 37.35
CA VAL A 247 17.09 -0.24 37.58
C VAL A 247 16.29 -1.26 38.39
N ASN A 248 16.12 -2.45 37.84
CA ASN A 248 15.28 -3.49 38.41
C ASN A 248 15.87 -4.88 38.16
N ARG A 249 15.35 -5.89 38.86
CA ARG A 249 15.84 -7.27 38.77
C ARG A 249 15.63 -7.90 37.40
N ARG A 250 14.65 -7.46 36.60
CA ARG A 250 14.43 -7.98 35.24
C ARG A 250 15.50 -7.49 34.27
N GLY A 251 16.22 -6.41 34.59
CA GLY A 251 17.29 -5.89 33.74
C GLY A 251 16.79 -5.22 32.46
N VAL A 252 15.60 -4.61 32.48
CA VAL A 252 14.99 -3.96 31.31
C VAL A 252 14.39 -2.60 31.66
N VAL A 253 14.51 -1.63 30.76
CA VAL A 253 13.82 -0.32 30.81
C VAL A 253 13.30 0.04 29.43
N TYR A 254 12.10 0.61 29.38
CA TYR A 254 11.49 1.14 28.18
C TYR A 254 11.52 2.66 28.24
N VAL A 255 11.82 3.30 27.11
CA VAL A 255 11.89 4.75 26.97
C VAL A 255 10.96 5.16 25.84
N ASN A 256 10.00 6.02 26.14
CA ASN A 256 9.06 6.60 25.18
C ASN A 256 9.46 8.06 24.90
N ILE A 257 9.65 8.39 23.63
CA ILE A 257 9.98 9.73 23.14
C ILE A 257 8.83 10.17 22.23
N SER A 258 8.09 11.21 22.64
CA SER A 258 6.82 11.62 22.01
C SER A 258 6.76 13.13 21.83
N ASP A 259 5.81 13.61 21.02
CA ASP A 259 5.53 15.04 20.85
C ASP A 259 4.99 15.65 22.16
N ALA A 260 5.57 16.76 22.59
CA ALA A 260 5.09 17.51 23.75
C ALA A 260 3.88 18.40 23.43
N PHE A 261 3.66 18.76 22.16
CA PHE A 261 2.51 19.53 21.70
C PHE A 261 1.90 18.87 20.46
N PRO A 262 1.20 17.73 20.64
CA PRO A 262 0.71 16.91 19.53
C PRO A 262 -0.28 17.62 18.59
N GLY A 263 -0.81 18.79 18.97
CA GLY A 263 -1.72 19.57 18.14
C GLY A 263 -1.07 20.37 17.02
N ASP A 264 0.27 20.53 17.02
CA ASP A 264 0.96 21.30 15.97
C ASP A 264 1.85 20.48 15.03
N GLY A 265 2.19 19.24 15.41
CA GLY A 265 2.93 18.32 14.57
C GLY A 265 4.43 18.62 14.44
N TYR A 266 5.07 19.20 15.46
CA TYR A 266 6.51 19.47 15.47
C TYR A 266 7.21 18.71 16.61
N GLY A 267 7.07 17.39 16.64
CA GLY A 267 7.56 16.52 17.69
C GLY A 267 9.08 16.34 17.74
N PRO A 268 9.58 15.41 18.58
CA PRO A 268 11.01 15.15 18.73
C PRO A 268 11.64 14.72 17.42
N SER A 269 12.80 15.28 17.07
CA SER A 269 13.68 14.73 16.02
C SER A 269 14.93 14.15 16.67
N VAL A 270 15.07 12.83 16.71
CA VAL A 270 16.13 12.10 17.41
C VAL A 270 17.19 11.59 16.45
N TYR A 271 18.42 12.06 16.58
CA TYR A 271 19.53 11.72 15.65
C TYR A 271 20.67 10.92 16.30
N ARG A 272 20.65 10.75 17.63
CA ARG A 272 21.54 9.80 18.32
C ARG A 272 20.98 9.34 19.64
N VAL A 273 21.11 8.05 19.92
CA VAL A 273 20.70 7.42 21.18
C VAL A 273 21.89 6.70 21.78
N LYS A 274 22.22 7.01 23.03
CA LYS A 274 23.30 6.36 23.77
C LYS A 274 22.90 6.02 25.19
N LEU A 275 23.07 4.77 25.60
CA LEU A 275 22.81 4.32 26.96
C LEU A 275 24.10 3.81 27.62
N MET A 276 24.41 4.39 28.79
CA MET A 276 25.56 4.00 29.61
C MET A 276 25.12 3.38 30.94
N VAL A 277 25.84 2.34 31.35
CA VAL A 277 25.71 1.63 32.63
C VAL A 277 26.90 2.00 33.52
N ASP A 278 26.61 2.32 34.79
CA ASP A 278 27.57 2.64 35.86
C ASP A 278 28.58 3.77 35.53
N GLY A 279 28.37 4.48 34.43
CA GLY A 279 29.16 5.63 33.98
C GLY A 279 30.41 5.30 33.17
N ASN A 280 30.68 4.03 32.87
CA ASN A 280 31.87 3.63 32.11
C ASN A 280 31.60 2.58 31.02
N ARG A 281 30.44 1.91 31.02
CA ARG A 281 30.09 0.90 30.04
C ARG A 281 28.98 1.40 29.13
N THR A 282 29.22 1.43 27.83
CA THR A 282 28.16 1.72 26.84
C THR A 282 27.45 0.41 26.49
N ILE A 283 26.12 0.40 26.55
CA ILE A 283 25.30 -0.76 26.13
C ILE A 283 24.49 -0.48 24.87
N ALA A 284 24.27 0.79 24.52
CA ALA A 284 23.70 1.19 23.24
C ALA A 284 24.38 2.50 22.79
N ASP A 285 24.72 2.63 21.51
CA ASP A 285 25.18 3.86 20.86
C ASP A 285 24.87 3.72 19.38
N PHE A 286 23.77 4.32 18.95
CA PHE A 286 23.27 4.18 17.59
C PHE A 286 22.63 5.46 17.08
N GLN A 287 22.55 5.53 15.76
CA GLN A 287 21.78 6.51 15.03
C GLN A 287 20.47 5.83 14.58
N PRO A 288 19.30 6.42 14.84
CA PRO A 288 18.03 5.88 14.34
C PRO A 288 18.04 5.67 12.82
N GLY A 289 17.36 4.62 12.35
CA GLY A 289 17.34 4.18 10.95
C GLY A 289 18.49 3.27 10.53
N THR A 290 19.53 3.12 11.35
CA THR A 290 20.66 2.21 11.04
C THR A 290 20.43 0.80 11.56
N GLU A 291 21.15 -0.21 11.04
CA GLU A 291 21.13 -1.59 11.56
C GLU A 291 21.42 -1.69 13.07
N ALA A 292 22.11 -0.70 13.64
CA ALA A 292 22.42 -0.65 15.06
C ALA A 292 21.21 -0.28 15.94
N GLU A 293 20.12 0.27 15.37
CA GLU A 293 18.87 0.57 16.07
C GLU A 293 18.04 -0.70 16.33
N ASP A 294 18.05 -1.66 15.39
CA ASP A 294 17.15 -2.82 15.35
C ASP A 294 17.02 -3.61 16.68
N PRO A 295 18.10 -3.84 17.47
CA PRO A 295 17.98 -4.56 18.74
C PRO A 295 17.22 -3.80 19.83
N TYR A 296 17.01 -2.49 19.66
CA TYR A 296 16.48 -1.59 20.69
C TYR A 296 15.11 -1.02 20.36
N LEU A 297 14.73 -0.90 19.08
CA LEU A 297 13.41 -0.38 18.70
C LEU A 297 12.33 -1.38 19.08
N PHE A 298 11.51 -1.03 20.08
CA PHE A 298 10.40 -1.87 20.53
C PHE A 298 9.13 -1.56 19.73
N ASP A 299 8.85 -0.28 19.55
CA ASP A 299 7.72 0.20 18.76
C ASP A 299 8.16 1.47 18.04
N ASP A 300 7.92 1.51 16.73
CA ASP A 300 8.12 2.73 15.95
C ASP A 300 7.00 3.73 16.20
N GLY A 301 5.88 3.35 16.82
CA GLY A 301 4.83 4.25 17.32
C GLY A 301 4.31 5.25 16.27
N GLY A 302 4.36 4.89 14.98
CA GLY A 302 4.01 5.80 13.89
C GLY A 302 5.05 6.90 13.60
N SER A 303 6.24 6.81 14.19
CA SER A 303 7.38 7.67 13.86
C SER A 303 7.94 7.37 12.47
N HIS A 304 8.54 8.39 11.88
CA HIS A 304 9.10 8.32 10.53
C HIS A 304 10.60 8.61 10.58
N LEU A 305 11.32 8.09 9.59
CA LEU A 305 12.68 8.52 9.31
C LEU A 305 12.63 9.72 8.38
N ALA A 306 13.48 10.71 8.63
CA ALA A 306 13.64 11.79 7.68
C ALA A 306 14.22 11.27 6.36
N ASP A 307 13.67 11.74 5.24
CA ASP A 307 14.10 11.37 3.89
C ASP A 307 15.61 11.40 3.76
N TYR A 308 16.19 10.33 3.21
CA TYR A 308 17.64 10.22 2.97
C TYR A 308 18.16 11.43 2.15
N PRO A 309 19.28 12.06 2.53
CA PRO A 309 20.22 11.69 3.60
C PRO A 309 19.86 12.25 4.99
N GLY A 310 18.61 12.07 5.43
CA GLY A 310 18.15 12.20 6.80
C GLY A 310 18.56 10.97 7.62
N GLY A 311 19.04 11.21 8.82
CA GLY A 311 19.56 10.17 9.70
C GLY A 311 19.00 10.29 11.11
N TRP A 312 17.76 10.77 11.21
CA TRP A 312 17.05 10.95 12.45
C TRP A 312 15.63 10.41 12.30
N ARG A 313 15.07 9.99 13.43
CA ARG A 313 13.68 9.53 13.56
C ARG A 313 12.88 10.64 14.23
N PHE A 314 11.74 10.99 13.65
CA PHE A 314 10.85 12.00 14.19
C PHE A 314 9.46 11.45 14.48
N ALA A 315 8.78 12.01 15.48
CA ALA A 315 7.48 11.54 15.91
C ALA A 315 6.54 12.73 16.17
N ASP A 316 5.75 13.08 15.17
CA ASP A 316 4.85 14.23 15.22
C ASP A 316 3.44 13.83 15.69
N GLY A 317 2.74 14.75 16.34
CA GLY A 317 1.36 14.52 16.72
C GLY A 317 1.23 13.40 17.75
N SER A 318 0.38 12.40 17.48
CA SER A 318 0.22 11.25 18.37
C SER A 318 1.34 10.19 18.23
N ALA A 319 2.31 10.39 17.33
CA ALA A 319 3.39 9.44 17.14
C ALA A 319 4.35 9.40 18.34
N ALA A 320 5.05 8.29 18.48
CA ALA A 320 6.03 8.06 19.53
C ALA A 320 7.18 7.17 19.03
N ILE A 321 8.33 7.20 19.72
CA ILE A 321 9.43 6.26 19.52
C ILE A 321 9.64 5.52 20.84
N ILE A 322 9.45 4.20 20.85
CA ILE A 322 9.63 3.40 22.06
C ILE A 322 10.84 2.49 21.89
N TYR A 323 11.86 2.73 22.71
CA TYR A 323 13.04 1.88 22.81
C TYR A 323 12.95 0.95 24.02
N LYS A 324 13.42 -0.29 23.87
CA LYS A 324 13.68 -1.26 24.93
C LYS A 324 15.19 -1.40 25.11
N PHE A 325 15.66 -1.23 26.34
CA PHE A 325 17.05 -1.46 26.70
C PHE A 325 17.18 -2.56 27.74
N GLU A 326 18.00 -3.56 27.43
CA GLU A 326 18.42 -4.59 28.38
C GLU A 326 19.76 -4.20 29.02
N PHE A 327 19.88 -4.41 30.33
CA PHE A 327 21.07 -4.06 31.10
C PHE A 327 21.42 -5.14 32.13
N PRO A 328 22.71 -5.24 32.55
CA PRO A 328 23.13 -6.26 33.51
C PRO A 328 22.35 -6.18 34.83
N HIS A 329 21.97 -7.31 35.42
CA HIS A 329 21.24 -7.37 36.71
C HIS A 329 21.97 -6.70 37.89
N ARG A 330 23.28 -6.46 37.77
CA ARG A 330 24.10 -5.77 38.79
C ARG A 330 24.30 -4.28 38.52
N ALA A 331 23.68 -3.73 37.48
CA ALA A 331 23.74 -2.30 37.18
C ALA A 331 23.25 -1.51 38.40
N THR A 332 23.94 -0.42 38.73
CA THR A 332 23.56 0.50 39.82
C THR A 332 23.13 1.86 39.31
N ARG A 333 23.55 2.23 38.09
CA ARG A 333 23.23 3.51 37.46
C ARG A 333 23.05 3.35 35.95
N LEU A 334 22.02 4.01 35.42
CA LEU A 334 21.76 4.12 33.99
C LEU A 334 21.70 5.59 33.58
N THR A 335 22.42 5.96 32.53
CA THR A 335 22.40 7.31 31.94
C THR A 335 22.11 7.21 30.45
N LEU A 336 20.94 7.67 30.04
CA LEU A 336 20.56 7.83 28.64
C LEU A 336 21.04 9.19 28.15
N SER A 337 21.61 9.25 26.94
CA SER A 337 21.89 10.48 26.23
C SER A 337 21.12 10.47 24.91
N LEU A 338 20.27 11.46 24.71
CA LEU A 338 19.52 11.67 23.49
C LEU A 338 20.02 12.93 22.81
N SER A 339 20.48 12.82 21.58
CA SER A 339 20.75 13.97 20.73
C SER A 339 19.51 14.21 19.88
N MET A 340 18.83 15.34 20.12
CA MET A 340 17.53 15.65 19.53
C MET A 340 17.22 17.15 19.52
N TRP A 341 16.19 17.55 18.79
CA TRP A 341 15.64 18.91 18.76
C TRP A 341 14.11 18.91 18.63
N ASN A 342 13.50 20.10 18.53
CA ASN A 342 12.05 20.35 18.47
C ASN A 342 11.32 20.01 19.78
N GLN A 343 10.08 19.52 19.73
CA GLN A 343 9.20 19.45 20.89
C GLN A 343 9.14 18.02 21.40
N TYR A 344 9.74 17.76 22.55
CA TYR A 344 9.91 16.40 23.04
C TYR A 344 9.36 16.22 24.45
N GLN A 345 8.73 15.07 24.67
CA GLN A 345 8.47 14.49 25.98
C GLN A 345 9.13 13.11 26.03
N VAL A 346 10.11 12.98 26.92
CA VAL A 346 10.79 11.71 27.21
C VAL A 346 10.27 11.17 28.52
N SER A 347 9.79 9.95 28.48
CA SER A 347 9.29 9.21 29.63
C SER A 347 9.85 7.79 29.65
N ALA A 348 9.80 7.12 30.79
CA ALA A 348 10.28 5.74 30.89
C ALA A 348 9.46 4.90 31.87
N THR A 349 9.59 3.58 31.71
CA THR A 349 8.98 2.60 32.62
C THR A 349 9.84 1.33 32.70
N SER A 350 9.74 0.60 33.80
CA SER A 350 10.30 -0.75 33.97
C SER A 350 9.28 -1.87 33.73
N MET A 351 8.03 -1.48 33.46
CA MET A 351 6.95 -2.38 33.08
C MET A 351 6.93 -2.54 31.56
N GLN A 352 6.70 -3.74 31.08
CA GLN A 352 6.56 -3.95 29.64
C GLN A 352 5.32 -3.20 29.14
N PRO A 353 5.47 -2.26 28.19
CA PRO A 353 4.39 -1.36 27.80
C PRO A 353 3.40 -2.00 26.80
N GLY A 354 3.72 -3.17 26.27
CA GLY A 354 2.91 -3.82 25.25
C GLY A 354 3.48 -5.16 24.83
N TYR A 355 2.93 -5.73 23.77
CA TYR A 355 3.40 -6.97 23.17
C TYR A 355 3.44 -6.82 21.65
N HIS A 356 4.22 -7.68 20.99
CA HIS A 356 4.17 -7.78 19.54
C HIS A 356 3.09 -8.77 19.13
N LYS A 357 2.21 -8.35 18.24
CA LYS A 357 1.15 -9.16 17.65
C LYS A 357 1.51 -9.46 16.20
N GLU A 358 1.36 -10.72 15.79
CA GLU A 358 1.54 -11.13 14.40
C GLU A 358 0.58 -10.38 13.48
N ASN A 359 1.12 -9.87 12.37
CA ASN A 359 0.31 -9.17 11.38
C ASN A 359 -0.26 -10.19 10.38
N ALA A 360 -1.55 -10.50 10.50
CA ALA A 360 -2.22 -11.45 9.61
C ALA A 360 -2.71 -10.82 8.29
N VAL A 361 -2.73 -9.49 8.14
CA VAL A 361 -3.36 -8.86 6.97
C VAL A 361 -2.66 -9.23 5.67
N PHE A 362 -3.47 -9.39 4.62
CA PHE A 362 -3.06 -9.72 3.25
C PHE A 362 -2.45 -11.11 3.05
N ARG A 363 -2.19 -11.85 4.13
CA ARG A 363 -1.53 -13.16 4.07
C ARG A 363 -2.38 -14.26 3.46
N ASP A 364 -3.71 -14.11 3.43
CA ASP A 364 -4.58 -15.00 2.66
C ASP A 364 -4.19 -14.97 1.18
N TYR A 365 -3.89 -13.79 0.63
CA TYR A 365 -3.44 -13.67 -0.75
C TYR A 365 -2.07 -14.31 -0.97
N ILE A 366 -1.11 -14.03 -0.07
CA ILE A 366 0.25 -14.57 -0.16
C ILE A 366 0.21 -16.10 -0.17
N VAL A 367 -0.58 -16.70 0.71
CA VAL A 367 -0.77 -18.16 0.78
C VAL A 367 -1.51 -18.68 -0.45
N ALA A 368 -2.56 -17.98 -0.90
CA ALA A 368 -3.33 -18.39 -2.08
C ALA A 368 -2.48 -18.41 -3.36
N THR A 369 -1.57 -17.44 -3.53
CA THR A 369 -0.75 -17.28 -4.74
C THR A 369 0.67 -17.83 -4.59
N SER A 370 1.03 -18.35 -3.42
CA SER A 370 2.41 -18.77 -3.09
C SER A 370 3.45 -17.67 -3.36
N ALA A 371 3.09 -16.42 -3.09
CA ALA A 371 3.90 -15.27 -3.47
C ALA A 371 5.17 -15.11 -2.62
N PRO A 372 6.29 -14.66 -3.20
CA PRO A 372 7.43 -14.15 -2.43
C PRO A 372 7.01 -13.05 -1.48
N CYS A 373 7.40 -13.14 -0.20
CA CYS A 373 7.14 -12.10 0.79
C CYS A 373 8.43 -11.69 1.53
N ALA A 374 8.76 -10.41 1.50
CA ALA A 374 9.96 -9.84 2.15
C ALA A 374 9.63 -8.59 3.00
N TRP A 375 10.54 -8.19 3.89
CA TRP A 375 10.45 -6.91 4.62
C TRP A 375 11.84 -6.27 4.70
N LEU A 376 12.30 -5.81 3.53
CA LEU A 376 13.64 -5.28 3.30
C LEU A 376 13.59 -3.76 3.14
N ASP A 377 14.50 -3.08 3.82
CA ASP A 377 14.59 -1.63 3.91
C ASP A 377 15.53 -1.07 2.82
N SER A 378 14.99 -0.25 1.92
CA SER A 378 15.74 0.36 0.81
C SER A 378 16.79 1.39 1.26
N ASN A 379 16.72 1.87 2.50
CA ASN A 379 17.72 2.77 3.08
C ASN A 379 18.85 2.03 3.81
N LYS A 380 18.72 0.72 4.08
CA LYS A 380 19.78 -0.10 4.67
C LYS A 380 20.60 -0.77 3.57
N PRO A 381 21.90 -0.45 3.39
CA PRO A 381 22.67 -0.87 2.21
C PRO A 381 22.67 -2.38 1.93
N ARG A 382 22.71 -3.22 2.98
CA ARG A 382 22.69 -4.67 2.82
C ARG A 382 21.31 -5.17 2.36
N GLU A 383 20.25 -4.66 2.96
CA GLU A 383 18.88 -5.03 2.60
C GLU A 383 18.50 -4.52 1.22
N ALA A 384 18.88 -3.27 0.88
CA ALA A 384 18.72 -2.70 -0.44
C ALA A 384 19.41 -3.55 -1.52
N ALA A 385 20.67 -3.97 -1.31
CA ALA A 385 21.37 -4.82 -2.26
C ALA A 385 20.74 -6.21 -2.43
N LEU A 386 20.18 -6.77 -1.35
CA LEU A 386 19.42 -8.01 -1.42
C LEU A 386 18.13 -7.80 -2.20
N LEU A 387 17.41 -6.71 -1.96
CA LEU A 387 16.19 -6.37 -2.71
C LEU A 387 16.49 -6.16 -4.20
N ASP A 388 17.60 -5.52 -4.58
CA ASP A 388 18.04 -5.42 -5.99
C ASP A 388 18.25 -6.80 -6.63
N THR A 389 18.86 -7.72 -5.89
CA THR A 389 19.09 -9.09 -6.35
C THR A 389 17.77 -9.81 -6.60
N LEU A 390 16.79 -9.60 -5.72
CA LEU A 390 15.45 -10.15 -5.87
C LEU A 390 14.74 -9.60 -7.09
N LEU A 391 14.64 -8.27 -7.18
CA LEU A 391 13.91 -7.58 -8.24
C LEU A 391 14.45 -7.89 -9.64
N SER A 392 15.76 -8.13 -9.75
CA SER A 392 16.39 -8.57 -11.00
C SER A 392 15.84 -9.90 -11.54
N GLY A 393 15.25 -10.73 -10.68
CA GLY A 393 14.60 -12.00 -11.06
C GLY A 393 13.13 -11.86 -11.49
N PHE A 394 12.51 -10.70 -11.30
CA PHE A 394 11.11 -10.45 -11.66
C PHE A 394 10.98 -10.01 -13.11
N GLN A 395 9.82 -10.31 -13.71
CA GLN A 395 9.52 -9.78 -15.03
C GLN A 395 9.28 -8.27 -14.98
N GLN A 396 9.45 -7.61 -16.12
CA GLN A 396 9.02 -6.22 -16.28
C GLN A 396 7.51 -6.11 -16.01
N ASN A 397 7.10 -5.00 -15.36
CA ASN A 397 5.73 -4.78 -14.87
C ASN A 397 5.27 -5.79 -13.80
N ALA A 398 6.20 -6.41 -13.07
CA ALA A 398 5.80 -7.11 -11.85
C ALA A 398 5.18 -6.14 -10.84
N ALA A 399 4.24 -6.63 -10.05
CA ALA A 399 3.59 -5.85 -9.00
C ALA A 399 4.26 -6.09 -7.64
N TYR A 400 4.63 -5.02 -6.95
CA TYR A 400 5.03 -5.05 -5.55
C TYR A 400 3.81 -4.75 -4.67
N LEU A 401 3.30 -5.75 -3.95
CA LEU A 401 2.09 -5.66 -3.15
C LEU A 401 2.44 -5.54 -1.67
N GLY A 402 2.25 -4.35 -1.09
CA GLY A 402 2.55 -4.08 0.30
C GLY A 402 3.19 -2.71 0.45
N TRP A 403 4.02 -2.54 1.47
CA TRP A 403 4.70 -1.27 1.73
C TRP A 403 6.17 -1.44 2.11
N PHE A 404 6.80 -0.36 2.55
CA PHE A 404 8.22 -0.29 2.89
C PHE A 404 8.41 -0.15 4.41
N PRO A 405 9.49 -0.71 4.97
CA PRO A 405 9.92 -0.40 6.34
C PRO A 405 10.00 1.11 6.59
N ASN A 406 9.63 1.55 7.80
CA ASN A 406 9.58 2.96 8.24
C ASN A 406 8.69 3.90 7.40
N GLY A 407 7.94 3.38 6.42
CA GLY A 407 7.22 4.22 5.47
C GLY A 407 8.14 4.88 4.43
N ASP A 408 9.30 4.29 4.15
CA ASP A 408 10.33 4.83 3.25
C ASP A 408 9.94 4.76 1.76
N GLU A 409 8.83 5.43 1.42
CA GLU A 409 8.22 5.51 0.09
C GLU A 409 9.23 5.97 -0.96
N MET A 410 9.97 7.04 -0.67
CA MET A 410 10.92 7.63 -1.62
C MET A 410 11.97 6.63 -2.10
N ALA A 411 12.68 6.00 -1.16
CA ALA A 411 13.74 5.05 -1.46
C ALA A 411 13.16 3.78 -2.09
N GLY A 412 12.06 3.27 -1.53
CA GLY A 412 11.38 2.06 -1.97
C GLY A 412 10.84 2.15 -3.39
N VAL A 413 9.98 3.13 -3.69
CA VAL A 413 9.36 3.32 -5.00
C VAL A 413 10.44 3.60 -6.06
N THR A 414 11.46 4.40 -5.74
CA THR A 414 12.59 4.65 -6.65
C THR A 414 13.35 3.37 -6.97
N GLN A 415 13.62 2.53 -5.97
CA GLN A 415 14.32 1.27 -6.18
C GLN A 415 13.52 0.35 -7.10
N LEU A 416 12.22 0.19 -6.85
CA LEU A 416 11.34 -0.65 -7.69
C LEU A 416 11.23 -0.13 -9.13
N ALA A 417 11.06 1.19 -9.30
CA ALA A 417 10.97 1.83 -10.61
C ALA A 417 12.21 1.53 -11.49
N LYS A 418 13.42 1.54 -10.90
CA LYS A 418 14.68 1.20 -11.59
C LYS A 418 14.72 -0.25 -12.11
N HIS A 419 13.93 -1.14 -11.51
CA HIS A 419 13.78 -2.54 -11.95
C HIS A 419 12.54 -2.77 -12.81
N GLY A 420 11.77 -1.74 -13.12
CA GLY A 420 10.53 -1.84 -13.89
C GLY A 420 9.39 -2.50 -13.12
N VAL A 421 9.33 -2.26 -11.81
CA VAL A 421 8.32 -2.78 -10.88
C VAL A 421 7.53 -1.60 -10.31
N TYR A 422 6.21 -1.74 -10.22
CA TYR A 422 5.32 -0.74 -9.61
C TYR A 422 4.72 -1.26 -8.31
N VAL A 423 4.20 -0.35 -7.51
CA VAL A 423 3.66 -0.60 -6.17
C VAL A 423 2.14 -0.60 -6.17
N ALA A 424 1.56 -1.42 -5.30
CA ALA A 424 0.22 -1.21 -4.78
C ALA A 424 0.21 -1.44 -3.27
N ALA A 425 -0.10 -0.39 -2.51
CA ALA A 425 -0.25 -0.49 -1.06
C ALA A 425 -1.40 -1.43 -0.70
N THR A 426 -1.06 -2.53 -0.02
CA THR A 426 -1.98 -3.65 0.29
C THR A 426 -1.73 -4.27 1.66
N ASP A 427 -0.78 -3.73 2.44
CA ASP A 427 -0.43 -4.23 3.77
C ASP A 427 -1.53 -4.00 4.83
N PHE A 428 -2.54 -3.19 4.50
CA PHE A 428 -3.82 -3.05 5.21
C PHE A 428 -5.04 -3.45 4.36
N TYR A 429 -4.88 -4.27 3.32
CA TYR A 429 -5.98 -4.76 2.47
C TYR A 429 -6.50 -6.13 2.94
N PHE A 430 -7.76 -6.17 3.35
CA PHE A 430 -8.38 -7.34 3.96
C PHE A 430 -9.16 -8.19 2.94
N ASN A 431 -9.19 -9.50 3.14
CA ASN A 431 -9.94 -10.45 2.30
C ASN A 431 -9.68 -10.36 0.78
N PRO A 432 -8.45 -10.05 0.30
CA PRO A 432 -8.14 -9.96 -1.12
C PRO A 432 -8.55 -11.22 -1.90
N THR A 433 -8.42 -12.41 -1.31
CA THR A 433 -8.79 -13.67 -1.97
C THR A 433 -10.29 -13.79 -2.22
N LEU A 434 -11.14 -13.23 -1.34
CA LEU A 434 -12.57 -13.17 -1.57
C LEU A 434 -12.93 -12.09 -2.59
N PHE A 435 -12.42 -10.87 -2.43
CA PHE A 435 -12.71 -9.77 -3.33
C PHE A 435 -12.25 -10.03 -4.77
N SER A 436 -11.21 -10.83 -4.97
CA SER A 436 -10.75 -11.30 -6.28
C SER A 436 -11.74 -12.24 -6.99
N GLY A 437 -12.54 -12.99 -6.21
CA GLY A 437 -13.57 -13.91 -6.73
C GLY A 437 -14.98 -13.31 -6.79
N VAL A 438 -15.27 -12.24 -6.05
CA VAL A 438 -16.56 -11.55 -6.11
C VAL A 438 -16.63 -10.75 -7.41
N ARG A 439 -17.35 -11.30 -8.39
CA ARG A 439 -17.62 -10.67 -9.69
C ARG A 439 -19.11 -10.45 -9.88
N ASN A 440 -19.43 -9.40 -10.64
CA ASN A 440 -20.81 -9.09 -10.98
C ASN A 440 -21.33 -10.12 -12.00
N SER A 441 -22.48 -10.74 -11.77
CA SER A 441 -23.05 -11.74 -12.68
C SER A 441 -23.36 -11.19 -14.07
N THR A 442 -23.50 -9.87 -14.22
CA THR A 442 -23.73 -9.22 -15.52
C THR A 442 -22.46 -9.08 -16.37
N HIS A 443 -21.26 -9.07 -15.76
CA HIS A 443 -20.02 -8.93 -16.53
C HIS A 443 -19.52 -10.25 -17.13
N ALA A 444 -19.89 -11.41 -16.59
CA ALA A 444 -19.61 -12.69 -17.24
C ALA A 444 -20.39 -12.81 -18.57
N GLU A 445 -21.62 -12.29 -18.62
CA GLU A 445 -22.45 -12.25 -19.83
C GLU A 445 -22.02 -11.12 -20.79
N GLU A 446 -21.65 -9.93 -20.29
CA GLU A 446 -21.14 -8.83 -21.12
C GLU A 446 -19.73 -9.07 -21.65
N ALA A 447 -18.84 -9.75 -20.91
CA ALA A 447 -17.50 -10.11 -21.40
C ALA A 447 -17.59 -11.19 -22.50
N ALA A 448 -18.47 -12.18 -22.33
CA ALA A 448 -18.78 -13.14 -23.37
C ALA A 448 -19.42 -12.48 -24.60
N ALA A 449 -20.30 -11.50 -24.41
CA ALA A 449 -20.93 -10.76 -25.51
C ALA A 449 -19.97 -9.75 -26.20
N SER A 450 -19.02 -9.17 -25.46
CA SER A 450 -18.05 -8.20 -25.97
C SER A 450 -16.95 -8.86 -26.81
N GLU A 451 -16.58 -10.11 -26.54
CA GLU A 451 -15.66 -10.86 -27.40
C GLU A 451 -16.30 -11.26 -28.74
N THR A 452 -17.62 -11.48 -28.76
CA THR A 452 -18.38 -11.70 -30.01
C THR A 452 -18.69 -10.41 -30.77
N ALA A 453 -18.93 -9.29 -30.07
CA ALA A 453 -19.29 -8.01 -30.71
C ALA A 453 -18.10 -7.27 -31.35
N ALA A 454 -16.87 -7.53 -30.89
CA ALA A 454 -15.65 -6.96 -31.47
C ALA A 454 -15.35 -7.47 -32.90
N SER A 455 -16.10 -8.45 -33.40
CA SER A 455 -15.98 -9.00 -34.76
C SER A 455 -16.94 -8.40 -35.79
N GLU A 456 -17.99 -7.65 -35.40
CA GLU A 456 -19.07 -7.31 -36.35
C GLU A 456 -19.48 -5.84 -36.47
N THR A 457 -19.01 -4.91 -35.64
CA THR A 457 -19.40 -3.50 -35.78
C THR A 457 -18.30 -2.64 -36.41
N ALA A 458 -18.06 -2.90 -37.69
CA ALA A 458 -17.37 -2.00 -38.61
C ALA A 458 -18.21 -1.78 -39.87
N ALA A 459 -19.51 -1.45 -39.72
CA ALA A 459 -20.33 -0.82 -40.74
C ALA A 459 -21.70 -0.44 -40.16
N SER A 460 -22.03 0.86 -40.14
CA SER A 460 -23.36 1.45 -40.36
C SER A 460 -23.52 2.75 -39.59
N GLU A 461 -23.30 3.86 -40.30
CA GLU A 461 -23.70 5.21 -39.90
C GLU A 461 -25.21 5.44 -40.05
N MET A 462 -25.66 6.54 -39.44
CA MET A 462 -26.77 7.43 -39.83
C MET A 462 -28.21 7.07 -39.46
N GLY A 463 -28.70 7.83 -38.47
CA GLY A 463 -29.84 8.74 -38.67
C GLY A 463 -31.22 8.27 -38.22
N THR A 464 -31.77 8.93 -37.19
CA THR A 464 -33.13 9.50 -37.24
C THR A 464 -33.37 10.48 -36.10
N SER A 465 -33.76 11.69 -36.48
CA SER A 465 -34.31 12.76 -35.65
C SER A 465 -35.76 12.47 -35.28
N LEU A 466 -36.13 12.67 -34.01
CA LEU A 466 -37.52 12.83 -33.57
C LEU A 466 -37.62 13.98 -32.57
N SER A 467 -38.40 14.98 -32.96
CA SER A 467 -38.76 16.17 -32.20
C SER A 467 -40.00 15.91 -31.32
N SER A 468 -40.08 16.61 -30.19
CA SER A 468 -41.34 16.91 -29.48
C SER A 468 -41.20 18.15 -28.58
N PRO A 469 -42.29 18.86 -28.24
CA PRO A 469 -42.31 20.32 -28.19
C PRO A 469 -42.41 20.94 -26.78
N GLY A 470 -41.75 22.09 -26.62
CA GLY A 470 -42.40 23.34 -26.19
C GLY A 470 -42.73 23.56 -24.71
N HIS A 471 -41.77 24.10 -23.95
CA HIS A 471 -42.03 25.13 -22.94
C HIS A 471 -41.12 26.34 -23.23
N PRO A 472 -41.64 27.58 -23.23
CA PRO A 472 -40.85 28.75 -23.61
C PRO A 472 -39.74 28.98 -22.56
N PRO A 473 -38.49 29.24 -22.97
CA PRO A 473 -37.44 29.54 -22.02
C PRO A 473 -37.74 30.87 -21.33
N ARG A 474 -37.73 30.85 -19.99
CA ARG A 474 -37.59 32.05 -19.18
C ARG A 474 -36.34 32.79 -19.66
N SER A 475 -36.46 34.10 -19.85
CA SER A 475 -35.39 35.00 -20.24
C SER A 475 -34.14 34.77 -19.38
N PRO A 476 -32.93 34.69 -19.95
CA PRO A 476 -31.72 34.47 -19.18
C PRO A 476 -31.48 35.69 -18.29
N SER A 477 -31.57 35.51 -16.98
CA SER A 477 -30.85 36.40 -16.06
C SER A 477 -29.39 36.35 -16.48
N ARG A 478 -28.78 37.51 -16.67
CA ARG A 478 -27.37 37.69 -17.06
C ARG A 478 -26.48 36.97 -16.03
N GLN A 479 -26.20 35.68 -16.26
CA GLN A 479 -25.35 34.88 -15.39
C GLN A 479 -23.95 35.45 -15.55
N GLN A 480 -23.46 36.09 -14.50
CA GLN A 480 -22.11 36.63 -14.47
C GLN A 480 -21.15 35.46 -14.70
N SER A 481 -20.19 35.62 -15.63
CA SER A 481 -19.18 34.60 -15.84
C SER A 481 -18.43 34.37 -14.51
N PRO A 482 -18.17 33.10 -14.13
CA PRO A 482 -17.48 32.82 -12.87
C PRO A 482 -16.08 33.42 -12.90
N LYS A 483 -15.52 33.73 -11.73
CA LYS A 483 -14.11 34.13 -11.59
C LYS A 483 -13.19 32.92 -11.71
N ALA A 484 -13.64 31.74 -11.29
CA ALA A 484 -12.85 30.52 -11.32
C ALA A 484 -13.68 29.31 -11.77
N VAL A 485 -13.04 28.38 -12.48
CA VAL A 485 -13.57 27.05 -12.77
C VAL A 485 -12.74 26.04 -11.99
N LEU A 486 -13.40 25.31 -11.08
CA LEU A 486 -12.77 24.42 -10.11
C LEU A 486 -13.12 22.96 -10.40
N CYS A 487 -12.14 22.08 -10.38
CA CYS A 487 -12.38 20.65 -10.15
C CYS A 487 -11.71 20.20 -8.84
N LEU A 488 -12.31 19.22 -8.18
CA LEU A 488 -11.82 18.67 -6.90
C LEU A 488 -11.60 17.17 -7.06
N VAL A 489 -10.46 16.68 -6.61
CA VAL A 489 -10.05 15.28 -6.74
C VAL A 489 -9.55 14.74 -5.41
N TYR A 490 -10.17 13.68 -4.91
CA TYR A 490 -9.65 12.90 -3.79
C TYR A 490 -8.40 12.14 -4.21
N LEU A 491 -7.33 12.25 -3.41
CA LEU A 491 -6.06 11.54 -3.60
C LEU A 491 -6.09 10.11 -3.02
N GLU A 492 -4.91 9.47 -2.97
CA GLU A 492 -4.67 8.11 -2.43
C GLU A 492 -5.21 6.96 -3.28
N GLY A 493 -5.61 7.22 -4.52
CA GLY A 493 -6.31 6.24 -5.33
C GLY A 493 -5.51 5.01 -5.73
N ASP A 494 -4.19 5.13 -5.90
CA ASP A 494 -3.28 4.02 -6.21
C ASP A 494 -3.23 2.96 -5.11
N ASN A 495 -3.51 3.40 -3.88
CA ASN A 495 -3.53 2.62 -2.67
C ASN A 495 -4.82 1.76 -2.61
N VAL A 496 -4.65 0.44 -2.77
CA VAL A 496 -5.76 -0.54 -2.80
C VAL A 496 -6.45 -0.65 -1.44
N GLN A 497 -5.70 -0.54 -0.34
CA GLN A 497 -6.29 -0.50 1.01
C GLN A 497 -7.09 0.79 1.24
N TYR A 498 -6.71 1.95 0.68
CA TYR A 498 -7.52 3.16 0.68
C TYR A 498 -8.83 2.92 -0.08
N ASN A 499 -8.76 2.32 -1.27
CA ASN A 499 -9.95 2.02 -2.07
C ASN A 499 -10.93 1.09 -1.32
N GLN A 500 -10.43 0.16 -0.50
CA GLN A 500 -11.29 -0.67 0.36
C GLN A 500 -11.84 0.11 1.56
N ARG A 501 -11.09 1.08 2.11
CA ARG A 501 -11.34 1.62 3.45
C ARG A 501 -11.84 3.05 3.42
N ALA A 502 -10.94 4.02 3.51
CA ALA A 502 -11.30 5.43 3.64
C ALA A 502 -12.14 5.92 2.45
N MET A 503 -11.89 5.40 1.23
CA MET A 503 -12.74 5.70 0.09
C MET A 503 -14.19 5.26 0.32
N LEU A 504 -14.44 4.09 0.92
CA LEU A 504 -15.81 3.64 1.21
C LEU A 504 -16.49 4.54 2.24
N ALA A 505 -15.74 4.97 3.27
CA ALA A 505 -16.24 5.91 4.27
C ALA A 505 -16.70 7.21 3.61
N HIS A 506 -15.87 7.80 2.75
CA HIS A 506 -16.25 9.00 1.99
C HIS A 506 -17.37 8.73 0.99
N TRP A 507 -17.36 7.56 0.34
CA TRP A 507 -18.36 7.19 -0.64
C TRP A 507 -19.76 7.03 -0.04
N THR A 508 -19.84 6.79 1.27
CA THR A 508 -21.10 6.65 2.02
C THR A 508 -21.48 7.92 2.78
N ASP A 509 -20.69 9.00 2.67
CA ASP A 509 -21.04 10.31 3.22
C ASP A 509 -22.36 10.82 2.59
N PRO A 510 -23.33 11.28 3.40
CA PRO A 510 -24.64 11.70 2.92
C PRO A 510 -24.61 12.95 2.02
N ALA A 511 -23.53 13.73 2.05
CA ALA A 511 -23.31 14.87 1.16
C ALA A 511 -22.69 14.46 -0.19
N ARG A 512 -22.22 13.22 -0.36
CA ARG A 512 -21.70 12.77 -1.67
C ARG A 512 -22.76 12.96 -2.76
N GLY A 513 -22.30 13.47 -3.89
CA GLY A 513 -23.15 13.72 -5.06
C GLY A 513 -23.80 15.10 -5.08
N SER A 514 -23.65 15.92 -4.02
CA SER A 514 -24.07 17.34 -4.09
C SER A 514 -23.05 18.25 -4.76
N VAL A 515 -21.79 17.83 -4.84
CA VAL A 515 -20.68 18.55 -5.48
C VAL A 515 -20.05 17.60 -6.52
N PRO A 516 -19.66 18.08 -7.71
CA PRO A 516 -18.84 17.32 -8.65
C PRO A 516 -17.47 16.95 -8.06
N LEU A 517 -17.15 15.66 -7.99
CA LEU A 517 -15.92 15.13 -7.40
C LEU A 517 -15.24 14.11 -8.32
N GLY A 518 -13.91 14.22 -8.38
CA GLY A 518 -13.03 13.17 -8.86
C GLY A 518 -12.59 12.26 -7.72
N TRP A 519 -12.53 10.97 -7.99
CA TRP A 519 -12.07 9.98 -7.04
C TRP A 519 -10.94 9.20 -7.67
N THR A 520 -9.70 9.42 -7.22
CA THR A 520 -8.61 8.54 -7.65
C THR A 520 -8.89 7.11 -7.15
N ILE A 521 -8.63 6.13 -8.00
CA ILE A 521 -8.84 4.71 -7.71
C ILE A 521 -7.82 3.86 -8.48
N SER A 522 -7.43 2.72 -7.91
CA SER A 522 -6.38 1.86 -8.45
C SER A 522 -6.94 1.03 -9.59
N PRO A 523 -6.41 1.15 -10.82
CA PRO A 523 -6.79 0.28 -11.91
C PRO A 523 -6.46 -1.20 -11.63
N LEU A 524 -5.52 -1.50 -10.72
CA LEU A 524 -5.17 -2.85 -10.30
C LEU A 524 -6.32 -3.58 -9.59
N LEU A 525 -7.33 -2.86 -9.09
CA LEU A 525 -8.57 -3.47 -8.58
C LEU A 525 -9.26 -4.35 -9.62
N ARG A 526 -9.00 -4.15 -10.92
CA ARG A 526 -9.44 -5.08 -11.97
C ARG A 526 -9.10 -6.54 -11.63
N ASP A 527 -7.94 -6.77 -11.03
CA ASP A 527 -7.41 -8.10 -10.77
C ASP A 527 -7.68 -8.52 -9.32
N ILE A 528 -7.37 -7.66 -8.35
CA ILE A 528 -7.35 -8.01 -6.92
C ILE A 528 -8.60 -7.63 -6.13
N GLY A 529 -9.51 -6.86 -6.74
CA GLY A 529 -10.74 -6.40 -6.11
C GLY A 529 -11.83 -6.00 -7.10
N PRO A 530 -12.17 -6.81 -8.11
CA PRO A 530 -13.16 -6.43 -9.13
C PRO A 530 -14.54 -6.13 -8.52
N GLY A 531 -14.90 -6.77 -7.41
CA GLY A 531 -16.12 -6.46 -6.66
C GLY A 531 -16.14 -5.05 -6.04
N ILE A 532 -14.99 -4.58 -5.55
CA ILE A 532 -14.80 -3.23 -5.00
C ILE A 532 -14.93 -2.20 -6.13
N LEU A 533 -14.21 -2.41 -7.24
CA LEU A 533 -14.30 -1.53 -8.41
C LEU A 533 -15.74 -1.45 -8.95
N ALA A 534 -16.41 -2.59 -9.10
CA ALA A 534 -17.77 -2.65 -9.60
C ALA A 534 -18.76 -1.91 -8.68
N TYR A 535 -18.57 -1.97 -7.35
CA TYR A 535 -19.40 -1.21 -6.42
C TYR A 535 -19.33 0.30 -6.69
N TYR A 536 -18.12 0.86 -6.78
CA TYR A 536 -17.95 2.29 -7.05
C TYR A 536 -18.49 2.68 -8.44
N GLN A 537 -18.23 1.87 -9.46
CA GLN A 537 -18.75 2.15 -10.81
C GLN A 537 -20.29 2.12 -10.87
N ARG A 538 -20.95 1.18 -10.19
CA ARG A 538 -22.42 1.09 -10.22
C ARG A 538 -23.12 2.14 -9.38
N THR A 539 -22.48 2.61 -8.31
CA THR A 539 -23.08 3.53 -7.33
C THR A 539 -22.60 4.97 -7.48
N ALA A 540 -21.81 5.25 -8.53
CA ALA A 540 -21.41 6.59 -8.92
C ALA A 540 -22.65 7.43 -9.29
N THR A 541 -22.73 8.64 -8.74
CA THR A 541 -23.73 9.63 -9.12
C THR A 541 -23.28 10.36 -10.40
N PRO A 542 -24.16 11.17 -11.04
CA PRO A 542 -23.73 12.02 -12.15
C PRO A 542 -22.61 13.01 -11.80
N ASN A 543 -22.41 13.30 -10.51
CA ASN A 543 -21.37 14.19 -10.01
C ASN A 543 -20.07 13.46 -9.66
N ASP A 544 -20.00 12.13 -9.78
CA ASP A 544 -18.78 11.37 -9.54
C ASP A 544 -18.06 11.04 -10.86
N VAL A 545 -16.74 11.12 -10.86
CA VAL A 545 -15.90 10.51 -11.89
C VAL A 545 -14.74 9.76 -11.25
N LEU A 546 -14.49 8.54 -11.71
CA LEU A 546 -13.32 7.77 -11.31
C LEU A 546 -12.10 8.25 -12.12
N VAL A 547 -11.02 8.53 -11.42
CA VAL A 547 -9.74 9.03 -11.93
C VAL A 547 -8.71 7.92 -11.71
N ALA A 548 -7.82 7.66 -12.67
CA ALA A 548 -6.73 6.72 -12.42
C ALA A 548 -5.78 7.33 -11.38
N GLY A 549 -5.52 6.59 -10.30
CA GLY A 549 -4.51 6.98 -9.32
C GLY A 549 -3.08 6.96 -9.90
N PRO A 550 -2.12 7.55 -9.18
CA PRO A 550 -0.71 7.52 -9.55
C PRO A 550 -0.24 6.08 -9.87
N ASP A 551 0.36 5.75 -11.01
CA ASP A 551 0.50 6.54 -12.24
C ASP A 551 -0.13 5.80 -13.43
N GLY A 552 -1.19 5.04 -13.17
CA GLY A 552 -1.78 4.12 -14.14
C GLY A 552 -1.98 2.73 -13.54
N ALA A 553 -1.29 1.72 -14.05
CA ALA A 553 -1.46 0.33 -13.60
C ALA A 553 -1.13 0.11 -12.10
N GLY A 554 -0.27 0.97 -11.54
CA GLY A 554 0.09 1.03 -10.12
C GLY A 554 1.08 2.17 -9.88
N TYR A 555 1.36 2.45 -8.60
CA TYR A 555 2.16 3.61 -8.19
C TYR A 555 3.63 3.43 -8.52
N THR A 556 4.26 4.46 -9.11
CA THR A 556 5.68 4.43 -9.41
C THR A 556 6.29 5.82 -9.60
N TYR A 557 7.57 5.91 -9.93
CA TYR A 557 8.22 7.15 -10.38
C TYR A 557 8.67 6.98 -11.82
N PRO A 558 7.82 7.32 -12.82
CA PRO A 558 8.08 7.04 -14.23
C PRO A 558 9.44 7.56 -14.72
N GLY A 559 9.91 8.70 -14.21
CA GLY A 559 11.22 9.26 -14.52
C GLY A 559 12.42 8.41 -14.09
N SER A 560 12.21 7.44 -13.19
CA SER A 560 13.24 6.50 -12.73
C SER A 560 13.25 5.16 -13.49
N TRP A 561 12.33 4.93 -14.44
CA TRP A 561 12.22 3.67 -15.16
C TRP A 561 13.26 3.52 -16.28
N PRO A 562 13.77 2.29 -16.53
CA PRO A 562 14.41 1.97 -17.79
C PRO A 562 13.47 2.22 -18.97
N ALA A 563 13.93 2.86 -20.05
CA ALA A 563 13.06 3.31 -21.15
C ALA A 563 12.20 2.19 -21.79
N GLU A 564 12.77 1.01 -22.02
CA GLU A 564 12.02 -0.14 -22.58
C GLU A 564 11.02 -0.73 -21.59
N ALA A 565 11.31 -0.68 -20.29
CA ALA A 565 10.39 -1.09 -19.24
C ALA A 565 9.22 -0.11 -19.16
N LEU A 566 9.51 1.19 -19.18
CA LEU A 566 8.51 2.25 -19.13
C LEU A 566 7.49 2.13 -20.27
N LYS A 567 7.94 1.81 -21.49
CA LYS A 567 7.04 1.59 -22.63
C LYS A 567 6.01 0.48 -22.33
N LYS A 568 6.47 -0.65 -21.78
CA LYS A 568 5.59 -1.77 -21.41
C LYS A 568 4.65 -1.41 -20.28
N TYR A 569 5.13 -0.63 -19.29
CA TYR A 569 4.30 -0.12 -18.21
C TYR A 569 3.18 0.76 -18.76
N LEU A 570 3.50 1.71 -19.63
CA LEU A 570 2.51 2.59 -20.27
C LEU A 570 1.46 1.79 -21.04
N GLU A 571 1.87 0.80 -21.84
CA GLU A 571 0.96 -0.10 -22.56
C GLU A 571 -0.01 -0.84 -21.61
N GLN A 572 0.52 -1.39 -20.50
CA GLN A 572 -0.31 -2.04 -19.48
C GLN A 572 -1.26 -1.04 -18.80
N SER A 573 -0.76 0.13 -18.39
CA SER A 573 -1.56 1.21 -17.81
C SER A 573 -2.73 1.60 -18.72
N GLY A 574 -2.47 1.77 -20.02
CA GLY A 574 -3.52 2.05 -21.00
C GLY A 574 -4.60 0.97 -21.06
N VAL A 575 -4.21 -0.32 -21.05
CA VAL A 575 -5.15 -1.45 -21.03
C VAL A 575 -5.99 -1.45 -19.74
N TYR A 576 -5.35 -1.20 -18.60
CA TYR A 576 -6.01 -1.22 -17.29
C TYR A 576 -7.00 -0.08 -17.16
N MET A 577 -6.56 1.15 -17.43
CA MET A 577 -7.41 2.33 -17.32
C MET A 577 -8.66 2.24 -18.21
N ARG A 578 -8.51 1.71 -19.44
CA ARG A 578 -9.67 1.47 -20.33
C ARG A 578 -10.62 0.43 -19.75
N ALA A 579 -10.09 -0.67 -19.20
CA ALA A 579 -10.91 -1.74 -18.62
C ALA A 579 -11.62 -1.31 -17.33
N THR A 580 -11.01 -0.41 -16.55
CA THR A 580 -11.56 0.10 -15.29
C THR A 580 -12.36 1.38 -15.44
N LYS A 581 -12.49 1.92 -16.66
CA LYS A 581 -13.20 3.18 -16.97
C LYS A 581 -12.64 4.38 -16.17
N THR A 582 -11.33 4.37 -15.94
CA THR A 582 -10.57 5.47 -15.32
C THR A 582 -9.74 6.23 -16.36
N ASP A 583 -10.06 6.06 -17.64
CA ASP A 583 -9.29 6.49 -18.81
C ASP A 583 -9.55 7.94 -19.25
N ARG A 584 -10.27 8.73 -18.45
CA ARG A 584 -10.57 10.14 -18.74
C ARG A 584 -9.57 11.10 -18.12
N VAL A 585 -9.13 10.85 -16.89
CA VAL A 585 -8.17 11.67 -16.15
C VAL A 585 -7.23 10.74 -15.43
N LEU A 586 -5.94 11.08 -15.46
CA LEU A 586 -4.90 10.40 -14.70
C LEU A 586 -4.22 11.40 -13.78
N PHE A 587 -4.07 11.02 -12.51
CA PHE A 587 -3.19 11.71 -11.59
C PHE A 587 -1.80 11.07 -11.67
N VAL A 588 -0.77 11.90 -11.79
CA VAL A 588 0.64 11.47 -11.87
C VAL A 588 1.41 12.05 -10.70
N TYR A 589 2.23 11.22 -10.05
CA TYR A 589 3.15 11.64 -9.02
C TYR A 589 4.53 11.07 -9.32
N ASP A 590 5.49 11.96 -9.58
CA ASP A 590 6.86 11.58 -9.91
C ASP A 590 7.82 12.38 -9.04
N ARG A 591 8.77 11.67 -8.40
CA ARG A 591 9.78 12.30 -7.54
C ARG A 591 11.16 11.79 -7.91
N VAL A 592 12.08 12.72 -8.12
CA VAL A 592 13.49 12.43 -8.38
C VAL A 592 14.32 13.09 -7.29
N ASN A 593 15.05 12.31 -6.51
CA ASN A 593 15.86 12.78 -5.38
C ASN A 593 15.07 13.69 -4.41
N ALA A 594 13.91 13.20 -3.94
CA ALA A 594 12.99 13.91 -3.04
C ALA A 594 12.39 15.23 -3.60
N THR A 595 12.55 15.48 -4.91
CA THR A 595 11.96 16.65 -5.57
C THR A 595 10.80 16.22 -6.46
N ASP A 596 9.63 16.78 -6.21
CA ASP A 596 8.46 16.61 -7.08
C ASP A 596 8.79 17.12 -8.48
N THR A 597 8.64 16.25 -9.46
CA THR A 597 9.03 16.53 -10.84
C THR A 597 7.79 16.49 -11.73
N PRO A 598 7.48 17.57 -12.48
CA PRO A 598 6.40 17.52 -13.46
C PRO A 598 6.71 16.47 -14.53
N PRO A 599 5.69 15.75 -15.06
CA PRO A 599 5.92 14.83 -16.16
C PRO A 599 6.44 15.61 -17.38
N SER A 600 7.45 15.07 -18.07
CA SER A 600 7.96 15.69 -19.30
C SER A 600 6.88 15.73 -20.38
N PRO A 601 6.95 16.64 -21.36
CA PRO A 601 6.04 16.67 -22.51
C PRO A 601 5.92 15.31 -23.21
N GLU A 602 7.04 14.60 -23.37
CA GLU A 602 7.11 13.29 -24.00
C GLU A 602 6.39 12.22 -23.16
N LEU A 603 6.61 12.22 -21.84
CA LEU A 603 5.95 11.30 -20.92
C LEU A 603 4.43 11.54 -20.90
N ALA A 604 4.01 12.80 -20.84
CA ALA A 604 2.59 13.18 -20.86
C ALA A 604 1.89 12.70 -22.14
N VAL A 605 2.54 12.91 -23.30
CA VAL A 605 2.07 12.41 -24.60
C VAL A 605 2.06 10.88 -24.64
N ALA A 606 3.05 10.22 -24.05
CA ALA A 606 3.13 8.77 -24.03
C ALA A 606 1.99 8.14 -23.21
N PHE A 607 1.64 8.72 -22.05
CA PHE A 607 0.44 8.33 -21.30
C PHE A 607 -0.84 8.51 -22.12
N ARG A 608 -1.01 9.68 -22.75
CA ARG A 608 -2.16 9.96 -23.62
C ARG A 608 -2.27 8.92 -24.74
N ASP A 609 -1.17 8.61 -25.41
CA ASP A 609 -1.17 7.73 -26.57
C ASP A 609 -1.40 6.27 -26.13
N ALA A 610 -0.85 5.84 -25.00
CA ALA A 610 -1.06 4.50 -24.45
C ALA A 610 -2.53 4.26 -24.03
N VAL A 611 -3.19 5.26 -23.46
CA VAL A 611 -4.63 5.21 -23.11
C VAL A 611 -5.51 5.38 -24.35
N GLY A 612 -5.14 6.32 -25.23
CA GLY A 612 -5.79 6.68 -26.49
C GLY A 612 -6.11 8.18 -26.58
N ARG A 613 -5.73 8.84 -27.70
CA ARG A 613 -5.83 10.30 -27.94
C ARG A 613 -7.22 10.92 -27.75
N GLY A 614 -8.28 10.14 -27.91
CA GLY A 614 -9.67 10.56 -27.71
C GLY A 614 -10.28 10.17 -26.37
N ARG A 615 -9.53 9.51 -25.48
CA ARG A 615 -10.00 9.03 -24.18
C ARG A 615 -9.47 9.91 -23.05
N LEU A 616 -8.15 10.00 -22.93
CA LEU A 616 -7.51 10.78 -21.86
C LEU A 616 -7.66 12.29 -22.13
N ARG A 617 -8.32 12.99 -21.20
CA ARG A 617 -8.64 14.43 -21.27
C ARG A 617 -7.53 15.31 -20.70
N GLY A 618 -6.73 14.79 -19.77
CA GLY A 618 -5.56 15.50 -19.26
C GLY A 618 -4.91 14.76 -18.12
N LEU A 619 -3.79 15.31 -17.66
CA LEU A 619 -3.08 14.83 -16.47
C LEU A 619 -3.14 15.88 -15.37
N LEU A 620 -3.38 15.41 -14.15
CA LEU A 620 -3.06 16.15 -12.95
C LEU A 620 -1.70 15.67 -12.45
N TYR A 621 -0.89 16.54 -11.85
CA TYR A 621 0.36 16.09 -11.23
C TYR A 621 0.62 16.72 -9.86
N GLY A 622 1.24 15.95 -8.96
CA GLY A 622 1.36 16.26 -7.54
C GLY A 622 2.39 17.34 -7.16
N GLN A 623 2.60 18.37 -7.98
CA GLN A 623 3.25 19.59 -7.50
C GLN A 623 2.19 20.45 -6.80
N PHE A 624 2.18 20.41 -5.47
CA PHE A 624 1.19 21.10 -4.65
C PHE A 624 1.50 22.58 -4.50
N VAL A 625 0.58 23.44 -4.93
CA VAL A 625 0.75 24.91 -4.92
C VAL A 625 -0.34 25.61 -4.12
N SER A 626 -0.15 26.88 -3.79
CA SER A 626 -1.11 27.65 -2.97
C SER A 626 -1.39 29.07 -3.48
N THR A 627 -0.74 29.49 -4.57
CA THR A 627 -0.82 30.84 -5.11
C THR A 627 -1.18 30.84 -6.59
N ALA A 628 -1.68 31.96 -7.10
CA ALA A 628 -2.09 32.09 -8.50
C ALA A 628 -0.90 32.07 -9.46
N GLU A 629 0.26 32.57 -9.00
CA GLU A 629 1.50 32.65 -9.76
C GLU A 629 2.17 31.28 -9.95
N GLU A 630 1.90 30.34 -9.04
CA GLU A 630 2.42 28.97 -9.08
C GLU A 630 1.51 28.01 -9.87
N LEU A 631 0.28 28.41 -10.21
CA LEU A 631 -0.60 27.58 -11.04
C LEU A 631 0.00 27.37 -12.44
N GLN A 632 0.07 26.11 -12.85
CA GLN A 632 0.65 25.72 -14.12
C GLN A 632 -0.32 24.82 -14.89
N VAL A 633 -0.54 25.19 -16.15
CA VAL A 633 -1.17 24.35 -17.15
C VAL A 633 -0.25 24.29 -18.35
N ASN A 634 0.41 23.16 -18.53
CA ASN A 634 1.29 22.90 -19.66
C ASN A 634 0.50 22.14 -20.73
N VAL A 635 0.50 22.64 -21.97
CA VAL A 635 -0.18 21.99 -23.09
C VAL A 635 0.86 21.52 -24.10
N THR A 636 0.91 20.21 -24.35
CA THR A 636 1.77 19.60 -25.38
C THR A 636 0.90 18.85 -26.37
N ASP A 637 1.01 19.15 -27.67
CA ASP A 637 0.17 18.56 -28.72
C ASP A 637 -1.34 18.62 -28.40
N GLY A 638 -1.81 19.75 -27.84
CA GLY A 638 -3.20 19.94 -27.42
C GLY A 638 -3.63 19.10 -26.20
N PHE A 639 -2.68 18.47 -25.50
CA PHE A 639 -2.92 17.67 -24.31
C PHE A 639 -2.51 18.44 -23.05
N PRO A 640 -3.47 18.82 -22.18
CA PRO A 640 -3.19 19.60 -20.98
C PRO A 640 -2.69 18.75 -19.81
N VAL A 641 -1.72 19.30 -19.08
CA VAL A 641 -1.14 18.80 -17.85
C VAL A 641 -1.18 19.92 -16.82
N ALA A 642 -1.82 19.71 -15.68
CA ALA A 642 -2.03 20.75 -14.67
C ALA A 642 -1.51 20.33 -13.30
N ASN A 643 -0.86 21.26 -12.58
CA ASN A 643 -0.54 21.06 -11.18
C ASN A 643 -1.79 21.25 -10.30
N VAL A 644 -1.65 20.98 -9.00
CA VAL A 644 -2.80 20.93 -8.08
C VAL A 644 -2.62 21.84 -6.88
N VAL A 645 -3.74 22.36 -6.38
CA VAL A 645 -3.81 23.10 -5.12
C VAL A 645 -4.15 22.14 -3.99
N SER A 646 -3.39 22.15 -2.90
CA SER A 646 -3.73 21.35 -1.72
C SER A 646 -4.98 21.90 -1.03
N ILE A 647 -5.98 21.04 -0.83
CA ILE A 647 -7.26 21.39 -0.21
C ILE A 647 -7.34 20.73 1.17
N GLY A 648 -7.25 21.56 2.20
CA GLY A 648 -7.52 21.18 3.59
C GLY A 648 -9.00 21.26 3.96
N GLY A 649 -9.27 21.39 5.26
CA GLY A 649 -10.65 21.55 5.78
C GLY A 649 -11.37 22.77 5.20
N ALA A 650 -12.70 22.82 5.39
CA ALA A 650 -13.59 23.72 4.64
C ALA A 650 -13.16 25.20 4.61
N GLU A 651 -12.79 25.76 5.78
CA GLU A 651 -12.38 27.17 5.89
C GLU A 651 -11.02 27.42 5.20
N ALA A 652 -10.02 26.58 5.47
CA ALA A 652 -8.68 26.71 4.89
C ALA A 652 -8.71 26.52 3.37
N GLY A 653 -9.47 25.52 2.89
CA GLY A 653 -9.69 25.26 1.47
C GLY A 653 -10.38 26.41 0.76
N ALA A 654 -11.44 26.98 1.34
CA ALA A 654 -12.11 28.14 0.76
C ALA A 654 -11.19 29.38 0.74
N ALA A 655 -10.39 29.58 1.78
CA ALA A 655 -9.46 30.71 1.87
C ALA A 655 -8.37 30.65 0.80
N VAL A 656 -7.73 29.49 0.59
CA VAL A 656 -6.68 29.34 -0.44
C VAL A 656 -7.25 29.56 -1.84
N LEU A 657 -8.43 28.99 -2.13
CA LEU A 657 -9.07 29.11 -3.44
C LEU A 657 -9.48 30.56 -3.75
N ARG A 658 -10.07 31.29 -2.79
CA ARG A 658 -10.39 32.71 -2.97
C ARG A 658 -9.15 33.57 -3.17
N ASN A 659 -8.09 33.32 -2.40
CA ASN A 659 -6.84 34.06 -2.56
C ASN A 659 -6.25 33.88 -3.97
N ILE A 660 -6.34 32.69 -4.54
CA ILE A 660 -5.94 32.43 -5.93
C ILE A 660 -6.84 33.19 -6.91
N SER A 661 -8.17 33.07 -6.78
CA SER A 661 -9.10 33.73 -7.73
C SER A 661 -9.02 35.25 -7.68
N ASP A 662 -8.81 35.85 -6.51
CA ASP A 662 -8.75 37.30 -6.33
C ASP A 662 -7.42 37.90 -6.83
N ARG A 663 -6.35 37.11 -6.84
CA ARG A 663 -5.03 37.53 -7.35
C ARG A 663 -4.86 37.27 -8.84
N TRP A 664 -5.72 36.46 -9.46
CA TRP A 664 -5.66 36.15 -10.88
C TRP A 664 -5.80 37.43 -11.75
N GLN A 665 -4.84 37.64 -12.65
CA GLN A 665 -4.79 38.81 -13.55
C GLN A 665 -5.14 38.48 -15.00
N GLY A 666 -5.58 37.25 -15.30
CA GLY A 666 -5.91 36.82 -16.65
C GLY A 666 -7.27 37.33 -17.15
N SER A 667 -7.49 37.33 -18.46
CA SER A 667 -8.68 37.91 -19.13
C SER A 667 -9.97 37.06 -19.07
N GLY A 668 -9.97 35.97 -18.31
CA GLY A 668 -11.11 35.06 -18.14
C GLY A 668 -10.97 34.26 -16.84
N PRO A 669 -11.85 33.28 -16.57
CA PRO A 669 -11.78 32.54 -15.33
C PRO A 669 -10.44 31.82 -15.17
N VAL A 670 -9.94 31.81 -13.94
CA VAL A 670 -8.82 30.95 -13.54
C VAL A 670 -9.30 29.51 -13.48
N PHE A 671 -8.48 28.58 -13.95
CA PHE A 671 -8.76 27.15 -13.91
C PHE A 671 -7.94 26.54 -12.78
N ILE A 672 -8.62 25.96 -11.79
CA ILE A 672 -8.01 25.41 -10.58
C ILE A 672 -8.35 23.92 -10.47
N ALA A 673 -7.33 23.08 -10.30
CA ALA A 673 -7.50 21.69 -9.88
C ALA A 673 -7.12 21.55 -8.41
N GLY A 674 -8.07 21.21 -7.55
CA GLY A 674 -7.86 21.02 -6.12
C GLY A 674 -7.67 19.55 -5.77
N ALA A 675 -6.57 19.24 -5.09
CA ALA A 675 -6.29 17.93 -4.52
C ALA A 675 -6.81 17.86 -3.08
N VAL A 676 -7.83 17.05 -2.85
CA VAL A 676 -8.51 16.89 -1.55
C VAL A 676 -7.79 15.82 -0.72
N GLY A 677 -7.35 16.19 0.47
CA GLY A 677 -6.72 15.29 1.43
C GLY A 677 -7.68 14.17 1.86
N ALA A 678 -7.37 12.93 1.45
CA ALA A 678 -8.29 11.82 1.55
C ALA A 678 -8.46 11.25 2.97
N PHE A 679 -7.63 11.65 3.93
CA PHE A 679 -7.74 11.20 5.33
C PHE A 679 -8.39 12.24 6.25
N ASP A 680 -8.37 13.52 5.85
CA ASP A 680 -8.75 14.62 6.74
C ASP A 680 -10.01 15.38 6.28
N VAL A 681 -10.42 15.24 5.02
CA VAL A 681 -11.49 16.06 4.43
C VAL A 681 -12.64 15.17 3.95
N SER A 682 -13.80 15.23 4.62
CA SER A 682 -15.00 14.50 4.20
C SER A 682 -15.76 15.22 3.07
N PRO A 683 -16.60 14.51 2.30
CA PRO A 683 -17.46 15.15 1.30
C PRO A 683 -18.41 16.20 1.90
N THR A 684 -18.85 16.02 3.14
CA THR A 684 -19.58 17.06 3.88
C THR A 684 -18.76 18.33 4.07
N ALA A 685 -17.47 18.22 4.41
CA ALA A 685 -16.57 19.36 4.52
C ALA A 685 -16.32 20.02 3.15
N VAL A 686 -16.16 19.22 2.08
CA VAL A 686 -16.04 19.74 0.71
C VAL A 686 -17.29 20.51 0.28
N LYS A 687 -18.49 20.00 0.59
CA LYS A 687 -19.74 20.71 0.33
C LYS A 687 -19.77 22.07 1.03
N SER A 688 -19.46 22.10 2.33
CA SER A 688 -19.38 23.34 3.10
C SER A 688 -18.37 24.34 2.51
N MET A 689 -17.20 23.85 2.05
CA MET A 689 -16.22 24.68 1.36
C MET A 689 -16.80 25.31 0.09
N VAL A 690 -17.44 24.53 -0.77
CA VAL A 690 -18.03 25.01 -2.03
C VAL A 690 -19.15 26.01 -1.78
N GLU A 691 -20.00 25.78 -0.77
CA GLU A 691 -21.04 26.74 -0.36
C GLU A 691 -20.44 28.08 0.09
N GLN A 692 -19.27 28.07 0.72
CA GLN A 692 -18.56 29.31 1.06
C GLN A 692 -18.02 30.03 -0.19
N LEU A 693 -17.54 29.32 -1.21
CA LEU A 693 -17.01 29.93 -2.43
C LEU A 693 -18.08 30.71 -3.21
N GLY A 694 -19.33 30.23 -3.20
CA GLY A 694 -20.46 30.88 -3.85
C GLY A 694 -20.36 30.94 -5.38
N ASP A 695 -21.16 31.82 -6.00
CA ASP A 695 -21.30 31.91 -7.46
C ASP A 695 -20.05 32.43 -8.20
N ASP A 696 -19.02 32.88 -7.46
CA ASP A 696 -17.71 33.24 -8.04
C ASP A 696 -16.97 32.00 -8.60
N PHE A 697 -17.34 30.79 -8.16
CA PHE A 697 -16.72 29.52 -8.57
C PHE A 697 -17.73 28.61 -9.27
N GLU A 698 -17.38 28.17 -10.48
CA GLU A 698 -18.08 27.08 -11.15
C GLU A 698 -17.35 25.77 -10.86
N VAL A 699 -17.96 24.90 -10.05
CA VAL A 699 -17.39 23.59 -9.70
C VAL A 699 -17.89 22.54 -10.70
N VAL A 700 -16.96 21.86 -11.36
CA VAL A 700 -17.23 20.83 -12.37
C VAL A 700 -16.41 19.58 -12.12
N ARG A 701 -16.83 18.45 -12.70
CA ARG A 701 -16.02 17.22 -12.63
C ARG A 701 -14.68 17.42 -13.35
N PRO A 702 -13.60 16.74 -12.90
CA PRO A 702 -12.28 16.83 -13.54
C PRO A 702 -12.28 16.53 -15.05
N ASP A 703 -13.08 15.58 -15.53
CA ASP A 703 -13.16 15.28 -16.96
C ASP A 703 -13.76 16.45 -17.77
N VAL A 704 -14.78 17.10 -17.22
CA VAL A 704 -15.40 18.31 -17.79
C VAL A 704 -14.46 19.51 -17.70
N TRP A 705 -13.73 19.65 -16.59
CA TRP A 705 -12.75 20.71 -16.38
C TRP A 705 -11.69 20.74 -17.50
N PHE A 706 -11.12 19.57 -17.84
CA PHE A 706 -10.18 19.46 -18.95
C PHE A 706 -10.82 19.73 -20.31
N GLU A 707 -12.09 19.35 -20.51
CA GLU A 707 -12.83 19.67 -21.74
C GLU A 707 -13.09 21.17 -21.91
N MET A 708 -13.35 21.88 -20.81
CA MET A 708 -13.48 23.34 -20.80
C MET A 708 -12.13 24.02 -21.05
N LEU A 709 -11.06 23.54 -20.41
CA LEU A 709 -9.72 24.07 -20.56
C LEU A 709 -9.26 24.00 -22.02
N ARG A 710 -9.48 22.87 -22.71
CA ARG A 710 -9.13 22.68 -24.13
C ARG A 710 -9.91 23.56 -25.11
N LYS A 711 -11.03 24.16 -24.69
CA LYS A 711 -11.84 25.08 -25.52
C LYS A 711 -11.47 26.55 -25.32
N LYS A 712 -10.64 26.84 -24.30
CA LYS A 712 -10.18 28.18 -23.96
C LYS A 712 -9.05 28.64 -24.89
N ASP A 713 -8.23 27.69 -25.35
CA ASP A 713 -7.22 27.84 -26.39
C ASP A 713 -7.85 27.68 -27.78
#